data_AF-A0A087YPF4-F1
#
_entry.id   AF-A0A087YPF4-F1
#
_cell.length_a   1.000
_cell.length_b   1.000
_cell.length_c   1.000
_cell.angle_alpha   90.00
_cell.angle_beta   90.00
_cell.angle_gamma   90.00
#
_symmetry.space_group_name_H-M   'P 1'
#
loop_
_entity.id
_entity.type
_entity.pdbx_description
1 polymer ?
#
loop_
_entity_poly.entity_id
_entity_poly.type
_entity_poly.pdbx_seq_one_letter_code
_entity_poly.pdbx_strand_id
1 'polypeptide(L)'
;MTWNTTLVNSEKVNIEVWGYEETGEPYSESWQGDWRYLYSLTKDHPNNGSFKFVPKIAEGDFSRWELGAVRVSSSSYPDGKWNVQAAWSEDHALAWHLEESFRQNSAGWALDKCLAWDKLENELPNFLTEIINCPCTLAQARADTGRFHTDYGCDIEKGSVCTYHPGSVHCVRAIQATPKYAAGQQCCYDSTGAQVLTADSIGGSTPDRAHDWGSPPFKKPPRIPGQSHWVYDVLSFYYCCLWSDNCYYYFKHRPSSDCRRYQSPSSAVVFGDPHFITFDGVSYSFNGKGEYTLVRSEGKQLTVQGRTEPVKDSEKTINATKLTAVAMKEGSSDIIEVRLDRRNGLELLRNQQTLSFAEQTWMDLQGVFVFSPISTNVTVMFPSGAGVEVRRRGETMTTTVLLPEEFKNSTVGLLGKMNGDAKDDLALSNGQLVQNHSNPEELFSFGASWAVENTSALFTYDSENLLNAYYFAARHDPNFMPVFSVPENPDDPLNTQAAEICTGEGSQFCRYDILVGRSPLIGNATRVSFQSHVSLVDDLKPVISCGWLPPPANGKKQGTRYLQGAKVKFSCDDDYKLSGSEERTCQRNGKWSGEDASCSVPSKVAGIVAGSVVGALTLIVIITALILHSRKQKRKSSDSDEERSNTSKL
;
A
#
# COMPACT_ATOMS: atom_id res chain seq x y z
N MET A 1 -29.83 -6.89 11.02
CA MET A 1 -29.01 -5.69 11.21
C MET A 1 -29.13 -5.20 12.64
N THR A 2 -28.08 -4.54 13.15
CA THR A 2 -28.01 -3.93 14.48
C THR A 2 -27.33 -2.57 14.38
N TRP A 3 -27.70 -1.62 15.23
CA TRP A 3 -27.08 -0.29 15.26
C TRP A 3 -27.05 0.29 16.68
N ASN A 4 -26.17 1.26 16.91
CA ASN A 4 -26.18 2.03 18.14
C ASN A 4 -27.33 3.05 18.11
N THR A 5 -28.26 2.94 19.06
CA THR A 5 -29.46 3.77 19.13
C THR A 5 -29.15 5.24 19.40
N THR A 6 -27.99 5.56 19.97
CA THR A 6 -27.62 6.96 20.25
C THR A 6 -27.27 7.76 19.00
N LEU A 7 -26.96 7.11 17.88
CA LEU A 7 -26.64 7.78 16.61
C LEU A 7 -27.86 8.48 15.99
N VAL A 8 -29.07 8.05 16.36
CA VAL A 8 -30.33 8.60 15.88
C VAL A 8 -31.21 8.95 17.08
N ASN A 9 -31.26 10.22 17.45
CA ASN A 9 -31.99 10.68 18.63
C ASN A 9 -33.52 10.75 18.36
N SER A 10 -34.18 9.59 18.32
CA SER A 10 -35.62 9.45 18.09
C SER A 10 -36.17 8.16 18.69
N GLU A 11 -37.43 8.17 19.13
CA GLU A 11 -38.12 6.97 19.63
C GLU A 11 -38.44 5.98 18.49
N LYS A 12 -38.64 6.49 17.27
CA LYS A 12 -38.99 5.71 16.08
C LYS A 12 -38.07 6.04 14.91
N VAL A 13 -37.74 5.02 14.14
CA VAL A 13 -36.84 5.11 13.00
C VAL A 13 -37.44 4.51 11.73
N ASN A 14 -37.07 5.11 10.60
CA ASN A 14 -37.21 4.53 9.27
C ASN A 14 -35.93 3.78 8.94
N ILE A 15 -36.06 2.62 8.31
CA ILE A 15 -34.95 1.81 7.84
C ILE A 15 -35.06 1.73 6.33
N GLU A 16 -34.10 2.32 5.63
CA GLU A 16 -34.15 2.60 4.20
C GLU A 16 -33.00 1.94 3.47
N VAL A 17 -33.26 1.52 2.24
CA VAL A 17 -32.22 1.03 1.31
C VAL A 17 -31.89 2.14 0.33
N TRP A 18 -30.60 2.42 0.21
CA TRP A 18 -30.03 3.38 -0.73
C TRP A 18 -29.11 2.66 -1.69
N GLY A 19 -29.26 2.91 -2.98
CA GLY A 19 -28.44 2.33 -4.04
C GLY A 19 -27.41 3.32 -4.54
N TYR A 20 -26.30 2.78 -5.03
CA TYR A 20 -25.29 3.51 -5.78
C TYR A 20 -25.05 2.88 -7.15
N GLU A 21 -24.89 3.72 -8.17
CA GLU A 21 -24.45 3.29 -9.50
C GLU A 21 -23.59 4.37 -10.15
N GLU A 22 -22.77 3.98 -11.12
CA GLU A 22 -22.03 4.91 -11.97
C GLU A 22 -22.46 4.72 -13.42
N THR A 23 -22.85 5.82 -14.07
CA THR A 23 -23.40 5.81 -15.44
C THR A 23 -22.71 6.85 -16.32
N GLY A 24 -22.88 6.71 -17.63
CA GLY A 24 -22.21 7.56 -18.64
C GLY A 24 -20.99 6.89 -19.25
N GLU A 25 -20.23 7.64 -20.04
CA GLU A 25 -19.06 7.15 -20.76
C GLU A 25 -17.81 7.20 -19.86
N PRO A 26 -17.12 6.08 -19.59
CA PRO A 26 -15.94 6.05 -18.74
C PRO A 26 -14.85 7.05 -19.18
N TYR A 27 -14.23 7.68 -18.18
CA TYR A 27 -13.24 8.76 -18.30
C TYR A 27 -13.71 9.98 -19.13
N SER A 28 -15.02 10.22 -19.19
CA SER A 28 -15.61 11.41 -19.83
C SER A 28 -16.34 12.30 -18.82
N GLU A 29 -16.75 13.50 -19.27
CA GLU A 29 -17.58 14.41 -18.47
C GLU A 29 -19.00 13.90 -18.21
N SER A 30 -19.48 12.90 -18.96
CA SER A 30 -20.78 12.28 -18.70
C SER A 30 -20.71 11.17 -17.65
N TRP A 31 -19.52 10.76 -17.21
CA TRP A 31 -19.36 9.73 -16.18
C TRP A 31 -19.69 10.29 -14.80
N GLN A 32 -20.78 9.81 -14.21
CA GLN A 32 -21.31 10.33 -12.95
C GLN A 32 -21.77 9.20 -12.04
N GLY A 33 -21.48 9.35 -10.75
CA GLY A 33 -22.03 8.50 -9.71
C GLY A 33 -23.37 9.06 -9.22
N ASP A 34 -24.37 8.19 -9.07
CA ASP A 34 -25.69 8.53 -8.54
C ASP A 34 -25.95 7.72 -7.26
N TRP A 35 -26.43 8.42 -6.24
CA TRP A 35 -26.91 7.82 -5.00
C TRP A 35 -28.41 8.04 -4.93
N ARG A 36 -29.18 6.96 -4.74
CA ARG A 36 -30.64 7.05 -4.80
C ARG A 36 -31.32 6.27 -3.69
N TYR A 37 -32.29 6.91 -3.05
CA TYR A 37 -33.26 6.20 -2.22
C TYR A 37 -34.04 5.21 -3.08
N LEU A 38 -34.03 3.93 -2.67
CA LEU A 38 -34.77 2.88 -3.36
C LEU A 38 -36.13 2.69 -2.69
N TYR A 39 -36.13 2.16 -1.46
CA TYR A 39 -37.35 1.86 -0.71
C TYR A 39 -37.05 1.71 0.79
N SER A 40 -38.10 1.75 1.61
CA SER A 40 -38.00 1.55 3.07
C SER A 40 -38.28 0.07 3.41
N LEU A 41 -37.35 -0.57 4.12
CA LEU A 41 -37.54 -1.90 4.69
C LEU A 41 -38.63 -1.90 5.76
N THR A 42 -38.67 -0.84 6.56
CA THR A 42 -39.72 -0.59 7.56
C THR A 42 -39.79 0.91 7.88
N LYS A 43 -40.95 1.33 8.38
CA LYS A 43 -41.24 2.70 8.81
C LYS A 43 -41.77 2.68 10.24
N ASP A 44 -41.58 3.79 10.96
CA ASP A 44 -42.08 3.96 12.33
C ASP A 44 -41.64 2.82 13.29
N HIS A 45 -40.48 2.22 13.03
CA HIS A 45 -39.96 1.10 13.82
C HIS A 45 -39.40 1.60 15.15
N PRO A 46 -39.67 0.93 16.29
CA PRO A 46 -39.08 1.33 17.57
C PRO A 46 -37.55 1.35 17.51
N ASN A 47 -36.92 2.40 18.01
CA ASN A 47 -35.46 2.52 18.04
C ASN A 47 -34.84 1.65 19.15
N ASN A 48 -34.92 0.33 18.98
CA ASN A 48 -34.40 -0.67 19.91
C ASN A 48 -33.02 -1.23 19.50
N GLY A 49 -32.41 -0.68 18.45
CA GLY A 49 -31.06 -1.04 17.99
C GLY A 49 -30.99 -2.31 17.14
N SER A 50 -32.12 -2.92 16.76
CA SER A 50 -32.12 -4.13 15.92
C SER A 50 -33.31 -4.23 14.98
N PHE A 51 -33.06 -4.82 13.82
CA PHE A 51 -34.10 -5.13 12.84
C PHE A 51 -33.75 -6.39 12.06
N LYS A 52 -34.76 -7.21 11.81
CA LYS A 52 -34.67 -8.44 11.01
C LYS A 52 -35.76 -8.38 9.95
N PHE A 53 -35.39 -8.69 8.72
CA PHE A 53 -36.31 -8.82 7.61
C PHE A 53 -35.94 -10.04 6.78
N VAL A 54 -36.89 -10.53 6.00
CA VAL A 54 -36.65 -11.54 4.98
C VAL A 54 -36.44 -10.79 3.67
N PRO A 55 -35.29 -10.97 2.98
CA PRO A 55 -35.07 -10.43 1.65
C PRO A 55 -36.23 -10.70 0.69
N LYS A 56 -36.61 -9.66 -0.07
CA LYS A 56 -37.63 -9.72 -1.13
C LYS A 56 -37.05 -9.12 -2.40
N ILE A 57 -37.51 -9.61 -3.55
CA ILE A 57 -37.25 -9.03 -4.87
C ILE A 57 -37.59 -7.53 -4.83
N ALA A 58 -36.69 -6.71 -5.34
CA ALA A 58 -36.93 -5.27 -5.47
C ALA A 58 -38.08 -5.01 -6.47
N GLU A 59 -39.03 -4.15 -6.11
CA GLU A 59 -40.13 -3.77 -6.99
C GLU A 59 -39.65 -2.80 -8.09
N GLY A 60 -40.19 -2.96 -9.32
CA GLY A 60 -39.87 -2.09 -10.45
C GLY A 60 -38.40 -2.17 -10.89
N ASP A 61 -37.83 -1.02 -11.27
CA ASP A 61 -36.47 -0.93 -11.82
C ASP A 61 -35.36 -0.90 -10.74
N PHE A 62 -35.70 -1.15 -9.46
CA PHE A 62 -34.72 -1.13 -8.37
C PHE A 62 -33.79 -2.35 -8.35
N SER A 63 -34.12 -3.40 -9.10
CA SER A 63 -33.30 -4.62 -9.25
C SER A 63 -31.99 -4.38 -10.02
N ARG A 64 -31.79 -3.21 -10.63
CA ARG A 64 -30.52 -2.86 -11.30
C ARG A 64 -29.41 -2.35 -10.36
N TRP A 65 -29.74 -2.02 -9.11
CA TRP A 65 -28.83 -1.34 -8.17
C TRP A 65 -28.02 -2.32 -7.35
N GLU A 66 -26.82 -2.68 -7.80
CA GLU A 66 -26.09 -3.82 -7.22
C GLU A 66 -25.23 -3.47 -6.00
N LEU A 67 -24.95 -2.18 -5.83
CA LEU A 67 -24.26 -1.59 -4.68
C LEU A 67 -25.22 -0.72 -3.88
N GLY A 68 -25.08 -0.70 -2.57
CA GLY A 68 -25.78 0.25 -1.73
C GLY A 68 -25.48 0.11 -0.25
N ALA A 69 -26.26 0.84 0.54
CA ALA A 69 -26.18 0.85 1.99
C ALA A 69 -27.58 0.90 2.61
N VAL A 70 -27.65 0.50 3.88
CA VAL A 70 -28.86 0.65 4.69
C VAL A 70 -28.71 1.87 5.60
N ARG A 71 -29.73 2.72 5.58
CA ARG A 71 -29.81 3.93 6.41
C ARG A 71 -30.86 3.77 7.48
N VAL A 72 -30.52 4.14 8.72
CA VAL A 72 -31.46 4.29 9.84
C VAL A 72 -31.57 5.77 10.18
N SER A 73 -32.77 6.33 10.06
CA SER A 73 -33.04 7.76 10.32
C SER A 73 -34.32 7.93 11.15
N SER A 74 -34.52 9.09 11.78
CA SER A 74 -35.75 9.36 12.53
C SER A 74 -36.99 9.23 11.63
N SER A 75 -38.06 8.61 12.13
CA SER A 75 -39.35 8.53 11.42
C SER A 75 -40.04 9.88 11.23
N SER A 76 -39.56 10.94 11.89
CA SER A 76 -40.01 12.31 11.63
C SER A 76 -39.61 12.83 10.24
N TYR A 77 -38.59 12.23 9.61
CA TYR A 77 -38.18 12.59 8.27
C TYR A 77 -38.99 11.82 7.22
N PRO A 78 -39.38 12.49 6.11
CA PRO A 78 -39.86 11.79 4.92
C PRO A 78 -38.83 10.79 4.40
N ASP A 79 -39.31 9.71 3.78
CA ASP A 79 -38.46 8.73 3.12
C ASP A 79 -37.52 9.41 2.10
N GLY A 80 -36.28 8.94 2.05
CA GLY A 80 -35.34 9.39 1.04
C GLY A 80 -34.84 10.83 1.23
N LYS A 81 -35.19 11.49 2.35
CA LYS A 81 -34.74 12.86 2.61
C LYS A 81 -33.23 12.91 2.78
N TRP A 82 -32.56 13.74 1.99
CA TRP A 82 -31.13 14.00 2.08
C TRP A 82 -30.74 14.83 3.31
N ASN A 83 -29.48 14.73 3.72
CA ASN A 83 -28.86 15.56 4.77
C ASN A 83 -29.60 15.51 6.11
N VAL A 84 -29.93 14.31 6.56
CA VAL A 84 -30.56 14.05 7.87
C VAL A 84 -29.58 13.35 8.78
N GLN A 85 -29.71 13.55 10.10
CA GLN A 85 -29.01 12.72 11.07
C GLN A 85 -29.45 11.27 10.91
N ALA A 86 -28.49 10.39 10.60
CA ALA A 86 -28.74 8.98 10.33
C ALA A 86 -27.51 8.13 10.69
N ALA A 87 -27.76 6.87 11.02
CA ALA A 87 -26.73 5.84 11.02
C ALA A 87 -26.75 5.13 9.65
N TRP A 88 -25.57 4.91 9.08
CA TRP A 88 -25.40 4.21 7.82
C TRP A 88 -24.64 2.91 8.06
N SER A 89 -24.99 1.85 7.32
CA SER A 89 -24.10 0.70 7.18
C SER A 89 -22.89 1.08 6.33
N GLU A 90 -21.86 0.24 6.36
CA GLU A 90 -20.89 0.21 5.27
C GLU A 90 -21.58 -0.12 3.94
N ASP A 91 -20.90 0.21 2.84
CA ASP A 91 -21.30 -0.21 1.50
C ASP A 91 -21.33 -1.75 1.43
N HIS A 92 -22.31 -2.30 0.74
CA HIS A 92 -22.37 -3.74 0.52
C HIS A 92 -23.09 -4.10 -0.78
N ALA A 93 -22.76 -5.27 -1.31
CA ALA A 93 -23.49 -5.84 -2.42
C ALA A 93 -24.96 -6.07 -2.02
N LEU A 94 -25.89 -5.57 -2.82
CA LEU A 94 -27.32 -5.69 -2.55
C LEU A 94 -27.91 -7.03 -3.00
N ALA A 95 -27.10 -8.03 -3.39
CA ALA A 95 -27.51 -9.32 -3.99
C ALA A 95 -28.82 -9.97 -3.50
N TRP A 96 -29.19 -9.80 -2.22
CA TRP A 96 -30.44 -10.26 -1.63
C TRP A 96 -31.72 -9.66 -2.24
N HIS A 97 -31.66 -8.50 -2.90
CA HIS A 97 -32.78 -7.90 -3.63
C HIS A 97 -32.85 -8.33 -5.12
N LEU A 98 -31.85 -9.08 -5.62
CA LEU A 98 -31.73 -9.64 -6.98
C LEU A 98 -32.36 -11.06 -7.09
N GLU A 99 -33.25 -11.34 -6.14
CA GLU A 99 -33.54 -12.65 -5.53
C GLU A 99 -33.90 -13.76 -6.53
N GLU A 100 -34.69 -13.53 -7.58
CA GLU A 100 -35.19 -14.65 -8.40
C GLU A 100 -34.10 -15.29 -9.27
N SER A 101 -33.32 -14.48 -10.00
CA SER A 101 -32.21 -14.96 -10.82
C SER A 101 -31.08 -15.56 -9.96
N PHE A 102 -30.75 -14.89 -8.85
CA PHE A 102 -29.72 -15.35 -7.92
C PHE A 102 -30.13 -16.62 -7.17
N ARG A 103 -31.41 -16.80 -6.80
CA ARG A 103 -31.88 -18.03 -6.13
C ARG A 103 -31.95 -19.23 -7.06
N GLN A 104 -32.25 -19.02 -8.35
CA GLN A 104 -32.31 -20.11 -9.32
C GLN A 104 -30.92 -20.66 -9.66
N ASN A 105 -29.95 -19.76 -9.91
CA ASN A 105 -28.57 -20.14 -10.20
C ASN A 105 -27.61 -18.98 -9.89
N SER A 106 -27.23 -18.83 -8.62
CA SER A 106 -26.33 -17.77 -8.16
C SER A 106 -24.97 -17.78 -8.87
N ALA A 107 -24.40 -18.96 -9.09
CA ALA A 107 -23.11 -19.11 -9.74
C ALA A 107 -23.17 -18.72 -11.23
N GLY A 108 -24.22 -19.14 -11.95
CA GLY A 108 -24.42 -18.74 -13.35
C GLY A 108 -24.67 -17.24 -13.50
N TRP A 109 -25.51 -16.66 -12.65
CA TRP A 109 -25.74 -15.21 -12.62
C TRP A 109 -24.44 -14.44 -12.34
N ALA A 110 -23.67 -14.88 -11.35
CA ALA A 110 -22.39 -14.25 -11.00
C ALA A 110 -21.36 -14.39 -12.13
N LEU A 111 -21.35 -15.52 -12.84
CA LEU A 111 -20.50 -15.71 -14.02
C LEU A 111 -20.90 -14.74 -15.14
N ASP A 112 -22.18 -14.58 -15.43
CA ASP A 112 -22.65 -13.63 -16.46
C ASP A 112 -22.22 -12.19 -16.12
N LYS A 113 -22.29 -11.81 -14.84
CA LYS A 113 -21.77 -10.52 -14.35
C LYS A 113 -20.26 -10.40 -14.47
N CYS A 114 -19.52 -11.44 -14.11
CA CYS A 114 -18.06 -11.48 -14.25
C CYS A 114 -17.65 -11.33 -15.73
N LEU A 115 -18.33 -12.01 -16.66
CA LEU A 115 -18.05 -11.92 -18.10
C LEU A 115 -18.40 -10.54 -18.69
N ALA A 116 -19.51 -9.94 -18.24
CA ALA A 116 -19.87 -8.57 -18.62
C ALA A 116 -18.81 -7.56 -18.14
N TRP A 117 -18.32 -7.72 -16.91
CA TRP A 117 -17.23 -6.92 -16.36
C TRP A 117 -15.91 -7.15 -17.10
N ASP A 118 -15.52 -8.40 -17.41
CA ASP A 118 -14.32 -8.70 -18.20
C ASP A 118 -14.37 -8.00 -19.56
N LYS A 119 -15.54 -8.02 -20.22
CA LYS A 119 -15.74 -7.32 -21.49
C LYS A 119 -15.53 -5.80 -21.33
N LEU A 120 -16.14 -5.18 -20.33
CA LEU A 120 -15.97 -3.75 -20.04
C LEU A 120 -14.50 -3.40 -19.78
N GLU A 121 -13.80 -4.17 -18.95
CA GLU A 121 -12.38 -3.93 -18.64
C GLU A 121 -11.49 -4.00 -19.89
N ASN A 122 -11.81 -4.84 -20.88
CA ASN A 122 -11.09 -4.86 -22.16
C ASN A 122 -11.32 -3.58 -23.00
N GLU A 123 -12.41 -2.84 -22.77
CA GLU A 123 -12.73 -1.58 -23.45
C GLU A 123 -12.16 -0.35 -22.69
N LEU A 124 -11.88 -0.50 -21.40
CA LEU A 124 -11.35 0.58 -20.56
C LEU A 124 -9.84 0.81 -20.75
N PRO A 125 -9.35 2.03 -20.48
CA PRO A 125 -7.92 2.31 -20.46
C PRO A 125 -7.15 1.43 -19.48
N ASN A 126 -5.94 1.03 -19.88
CA ASN A 126 -5.02 0.30 -19.03
C ASN A 126 -4.41 1.23 -17.96
N PHE A 127 -4.90 1.09 -16.72
CA PHE A 127 -4.43 1.89 -15.59
C PHE A 127 -3.15 1.36 -14.93
N LEU A 128 -2.77 0.11 -15.23
CA LEU A 128 -1.61 -0.56 -14.62
C LEU A 128 -0.28 0.14 -14.93
N THR A 129 -0.24 1.04 -15.92
CA THR A 129 0.97 1.77 -16.31
C THR A 129 1.43 2.82 -15.29
N GLU A 130 0.57 3.23 -14.35
CA GLU A 130 0.89 4.26 -13.34
C GLU A 130 0.94 3.71 -11.90
N ILE A 131 0.70 2.42 -11.73
CA ILE A 131 0.63 1.77 -10.43
C ILE A 131 2.02 1.68 -9.80
N ILE A 132 2.10 2.01 -8.51
CA ILE A 132 3.32 1.85 -7.71
C ILE A 132 3.64 0.37 -7.49
N ASN A 133 4.93 0.02 -7.51
CA ASN A 133 5.36 -1.34 -7.23
C ASN A 133 5.21 -1.68 -5.74
N CYS A 134 4.75 -2.89 -5.43
CA CYS A 134 4.69 -3.37 -4.06
C CYS A 134 6.10 -3.63 -3.48
N PRO A 135 6.31 -3.32 -2.19
CA PRO A 135 7.48 -3.76 -1.44
C PRO A 135 7.67 -5.29 -1.52
N CYS A 136 8.93 -5.74 -1.50
CA CYS A 136 9.22 -7.17 -1.64
C CYS A 136 8.94 -7.97 -0.36
N THR A 137 8.98 -7.31 0.80
CA THR A 137 8.79 -7.94 2.11
C THR A 137 7.81 -7.16 2.96
N LEU A 138 7.18 -7.86 3.91
CA LEU A 138 6.32 -7.23 4.92
C LEU A 138 7.07 -6.18 5.76
N ALA A 139 8.36 -6.42 6.04
CA ALA A 139 9.20 -5.46 6.76
C ALA A 139 9.33 -4.15 5.98
N GLN A 140 9.69 -4.22 4.70
CA GLN A 140 9.75 -3.04 3.82
C GLN A 140 8.40 -2.34 3.73
N ALA A 141 7.30 -3.11 3.63
CA ALA A 141 5.95 -2.55 3.53
C ALA A 141 5.51 -1.75 4.75
N ARG A 142 5.92 -2.18 5.96
CA ARG A 142 5.63 -1.46 7.20
C ARG A 142 6.59 -0.30 7.47
N ALA A 143 7.80 -0.36 6.89
CA ALA A 143 8.81 0.69 7.01
C ALA A 143 8.62 1.85 6.01
N ASP A 144 8.04 1.59 4.83
CA ASP A 144 7.80 2.58 3.78
C ASP A 144 6.51 3.39 4.02
N THR A 145 6.47 4.06 5.17
CA THR A 145 5.28 4.80 5.65
C THR A 145 5.00 6.09 4.87
N GLY A 146 5.89 6.49 3.96
CA GLY A 146 5.67 7.63 3.05
C GLY A 146 4.78 7.28 1.85
N ARG A 147 4.75 6.02 1.43
CA ARG A 147 4.03 5.55 0.22
C ARG A 147 2.94 4.54 0.51
N PHE A 148 3.05 3.79 1.61
CA PHE A 148 2.11 2.75 1.98
C PHE A 148 1.52 2.97 3.37
N HIS A 149 0.27 2.58 3.53
CA HIS A 149 -0.47 2.60 4.78
C HIS A 149 -1.17 1.26 4.99
N THR A 150 -1.30 0.84 6.25
CA THR A 150 -2.00 -0.40 6.62
C THR A 150 -3.41 -0.45 6.04
N ASP A 151 -3.75 -1.60 5.44
CA ASP A 151 -5.11 -1.91 5.00
C ASP A 151 -5.98 -2.26 6.22
N TYR A 152 -7.11 -1.57 6.39
CA TYR A 152 -7.99 -1.76 7.55
C TYR A 152 -8.71 -3.12 7.54
N GLY A 153 -8.84 -3.77 6.39
CA GLY A 153 -9.41 -5.11 6.21
C GLY A 153 -8.41 -6.25 6.43
N CYS A 154 -7.10 -5.96 6.56
CA CYS A 154 -6.07 -6.96 6.80
C CYS A 154 -4.90 -6.37 7.61
N ASP A 155 -5.11 -6.22 8.91
CA ASP A 155 -4.17 -5.62 9.85
C ASP A 155 -3.72 -6.63 10.93
N ILE A 156 -2.40 -6.85 11.02
CA ILE A 156 -1.82 -7.81 11.97
C ILE A 156 -1.90 -7.32 13.41
N GLU A 157 -1.86 -6.01 13.61
CA GLU A 157 -1.91 -5.39 14.94
C GLU A 157 -3.32 -5.46 15.55
N LYS A 158 -4.34 -5.71 14.73
CA LYS A 158 -5.75 -5.84 15.12
C LYS A 158 -6.31 -7.27 15.03
N GLY A 159 -5.45 -8.26 14.76
CA GLY A 159 -5.83 -9.68 14.78
C GLY A 159 -6.07 -10.36 13.43
N SER A 160 -5.71 -9.72 12.30
CA SER A 160 -5.67 -10.31 10.93
C SER A 160 -6.93 -11.10 10.51
N VAL A 161 -8.02 -10.40 10.15
CA VAL A 161 -9.15 -11.05 9.46
C VAL A 161 -9.14 -10.66 7.98
N CYS A 162 -8.14 -11.18 7.26
CA CYS A 162 -7.89 -10.90 5.85
C CYS A 162 -8.89 -11.65 4.95
N THR A 163 -10.18 -11.35 5.09
CA THR A 163 -11.32 -12.10 4.53
C THR A 163 -11.20 -12.32 3.02
N TYR A 164 -10.78 -11.29 2.29
CA TYR A 164 -10.62 -11.33 0.84
C TYR A 164 -9.19 -11.70 0.40
N HIS A 165 -8.29 -11.92 1.36
CA HIS A 165 -6.88 -12.23 1.10
C HIS A 165 -6.43 -13.48 1.87
N PRO A 166 -7.03 -14.66 1.58
CA PRO A 166 -6.65 -15.89 2.27
C PRO A 166 -5.17 -16.21 2.08
N GLY A 167 -4.51 -16.59 3.18
CA GLY A 167 -3.07 -16.84 3.25
C GLY A 167 -2.24 -15.62 3.61
N SER A 168 -2.82 -14.41 3.56
CA SER A 168 -2.17 -13.18 4.02
C SER A 168 -2.41 -12.93 5.50
N VAL A 169 -1.45 -12.29 6.17
CA VAL A 169 -1.57 -11.81 7.56
C VAL A 169 -1.59 -10.30 7.65
N HIS A 170 -1.16 -9.61 6.61
CA HIS A 170 -1.14 -8.16 6.56
C HIS A 170 -1.20 -7.67 5.12
N CYS A 171 -1.95 -6.60 4.88
CA CYS A 171 -1.89 -5.87 3.63
C CYS A 171 -1.61 -4.39 3.90
N VAL A 172 -0.98 -3.75 2.93
CA VAL A 172 -0.84 -2.29 2.86
C VAL A 172 -1.43 -1.79 1.55
N ARG A 173 -1.90 -0.55 1.55
CA ARG A 173 -2.36 0.17 0.36
C ARG A 173 -1.43 1.34 0.07
N ALA A 174 -1.23 1.63 -1.20
CA ALA A 174 -0.66 2.91 -1.61
C ALA A 174 -1.52 4.03 -1.03
N ILE A 175 -0.90 5.09 -0.52
CA ILE A 175 -1.65 6.22 0.07
C ILE A 175 -2.26 7.10 -1.02
N GLN A 176 -1.54 7.23 -2.13
CA GLN A 176 -1.86 8.15 -3.21
C GLN A 176 -2.41 7.38 -4.41
N ALA A 177 -3.56 7.82 -4.91
CA ALA A 177 -4.11 7.35 -6.16
C ALA A 177 -3.29 7.84 -7.36
N THR A 178 -3.30 7.09 -8.46
CA THR A 178 -2.60 7.52 -9.68
C THR A 178 -3.25 8.77 -10.27
N PRO A 179 -2.46 9.73 -10.79
CA PRO A 179 -2.99 11.03 -11.18
C PRO A 179 -3.96 10.94 -12.37
N LYS A 180 -3.69 10.10 -13.37
CA LYS A 180 -4.52 10.01 -14.57
C LYS A 180 -5.74 9.12 -14.35
N TYR A 181 -5.53 7.94 -13.76
CA TYR A 181 -6.58 6.93 -13.66
C TYR A 181 -7.29 6.84 -12.32
N ALA A 182 -6.77 7.50 -11.28
CA ALA A 182 -7.22 7.38 -9.89
C ALA A 182 -7.17 5.93 -9.36
N ALA A 183 -6.20 5.17 -9.83
CA ALA A 183 -6.01 3.78 -9.47
C ALA A 183 -5.22 3.64 -8.16
N GLY A 184 -5.41 2.53 -7.46
CA GLY A 184 -4.71 2.19 -6.23
C GLY A 184 -3.87 0.92 -6.35
N GLN A 185 -3.06 0.66 -5.34
CA GLN A 185 -2.32 -0.59 -5.21
C GLN A 185 -2.47 -1.14 -3.80
N GLN A 186 -2.87 -2.40 -3.70
CA GLN A 186 -2.86 -3.16 -2.46
C GLN A 186 -1.77 -4.24 -2.52
N CYS A 187 -1.02 -4.39 -1.44
CA CYS A 187 0.11 -5.32 -1.32
C CYS A 187 -0.08 -6.17 -0.08
N CYS A 188 -0.23 -7.48 -0.27
CA CYS A 188 -0.53 -8.43 0.79
C CYS A 188 0.62 -9.41 1.01
N TYR A 189 0.86 -9.77 2.28
CA TYR A 189 1.99 -10.58 2.69
C TYR A 189 1.55 -11.74 3.59
N ASP A 190 2.20 -12.88 3.41
CA ASP A 190 2.00 -14.06 4.24
C ASP A 190 2.72 -13.95 5.60
N SER A 191 2.50 -14.93 6.47
CA SER A 191 3.12 -15.00 7.80
C SER A 191 4.64 -15.11 7.79
N THR A 192 5.25 -15.37 6.62
CA THR A 192 6.69 -15.42 6.44
C THR A 192 7.26 -14.10 5.91
N GLY A 193 6.39 -13.11 5.69
CA GLY A 193 6.72 -11.79 5.19
C GLY A 193 6.90 -11.74 3.67
N ALA A 194 6.57 -12.81 2.94
CA ALA A 194 6.65 -12.85 1.49
C ALA A 194 5.36 -12.29 0.87
N GLN A 195 5.50 -11.56 -0.23
CA GLN A 195 4.36 -11.06 -0.99
C GLN A 195 3.52 -12.22 -1.53
N VAL A 196 2.19 -12.15 -1.37
CA VAL A 196 1.23 -13.08 -1.95
C VAL A 196 0.85 -12.56 -3.34
N LEU A 197 0.97 -13.39 -4.38
CA LEU A 197 0.68 -13.03 -5.76
C LEU A 197 -0.61 -13.68 -6.27
N THR A 198 -1.38 -12.96 -7.08
CA THR A 198 -2.65 -13.43 -7.67
C THR A 198 -2.46 -14.61 -8.60
N ALA A 199 -1.24 -14.76 -9.15
CA ALA A 199 -0.87 -15.89 -9.97
C ALA A 199 -0.61 -17.19 -9.19
N ASP A 200 -0.54 -17.13 -7.86
CA ASP A 200 -0.33 -18.29 -6.97
C ASP A 200 -1.47 -18.52 -5.97
N SER A 201 -2.22 -17.47 -5.62
CA SER A 201 -3.27 -17.52 -4.61
C SER A 201 -4.37 -16.52 -4.94
N ILE A 202 -5.63 -16.89 -4.64
CA ILE A 202 -6.76 -15.98 -4.73
C ILE A 202 -6.65 -14.79 -3.75
N GLY A 203 -5.81 -14.92 -2.71
CA GLY A 203 -5.55 -13.86 -1.74
C GLY A 203 -4.37 -12.94 -2.08
N GLY A 204 -3.94 -12.95 -3.33
CA GLY A 204 -2.82 -12.14 -3.81
C GLY A 204 -3.04 -10.63 -3.72
N SER A 205 -1.93 -9.91 -3.82
CA SER A 205 -1.86 -8.45 -3.91
C SER A 205 -2.55 -7.97 -5.19
N THR A 206 -3.43 -6.98 -5.13
CA THR A 206 -4.16 -6.49 -6.32
C THR A 206 -3.93 -5.00 -6.55
N PRO A 207 -3.72 -4.55 -7.80
CA PRO A 207 -3.96 -3.17 -8.17
C PRO A 207 -5.47 -2.94 -8.18
N ASP A 208 -5.93 -1.73 -7.91
CA ASP A 208 -7.35 -1.35 -7.91
C ASP A 208 -7.60 -0.30 -8.98
N ARG A 209 -8.64 -0.44 -9.79
CA ARG A 209 -8.96 0.58 -10.82
C ARG A 209 -9.36 1.89 -10.16
N ALA A 210 -10.09 1.79 -9.06
CA ALA A 210 -10.50 2.92 -8.25
C ALA A 210 -9.81 2.80 -6.89
N HIS A 211 -9.03 3.81 -6.55
CA HIS A 211 -8.43 3.90 -5.23
C HIS A 211 -9.51 3.94 -4.14
N ASP A 212 -9.36 3.13 -3.10
CA ASP A 212 -10.34 2.99 -2.02
C ASP A 212 -10.68 4.32 -1.34
N TRP A 213 -9.68 5.18 -1.10
CA TRP A 213 -9.91 6.53 -0.55
C TRP A 213 -10.31 7.58 -1.60
N GLY A 214 -10.50 7.17 -2.85
CA GLY A 214 -10.77 8.05 -3.98
C GLY A 214 -9.56 8.89 -4.40
N SER A 215 -9.82 9.94 -5.17
CA SER A 215 -8.79 10.87 -5.63
C SER A 215 -9.39 12.23 -6.00
N PRO A 216 -8.71 13.37 -5.77
CA PRO A 216 -9.13 14.64 -6.33
C PRO A 216 -9.19 14.63 -7.87
N PRO A 217 -10.13 15.34 -8.52
CA PRO A 217 -11.33 15.91 -7.92
C PRO A 217 -12.31 14.80 -7.50
N PHE A 218 -12.66 14.80 -6.21
CA PHE A 218 -13.66 13.88 -5.67
C PHE A 218 -15.01 14.10 -6.35
N LYS A 219 -15.88 13.08 -6.30
CA LYS A 219 -17.25 13.06 -6.89
C LYS A 219 -17.33 12.77 -8.39
N LYS A 220 -16.22 12.49 -9.06
CA LYS A 220 -16.21 11.97 -10.44
C LYS A 220 -15.69 10.54 -10.42
N PRO A 221 -16.42 9.56 -10.97
CA PRO A 221 -15.87 8.25 -11.24
C PRO A 221 -14.52 8.27 -12.00
N PRO A 222 -13.60 7.33 -11.72
CA PRO A 222 -13.64 6.31 -10.68
C PRO A 222 -12.99 6.82 -9.38
N ARG A 223 -13.16 8.12 -9.07
CA ARG A 223 -12.49 8.83 -7.96
C ARG A 223 -13.37 9.04 -6.73
N ILE A 224 -14.54 8.40 -6.68
CA ILE A 224 -15.49 8.56 -5.58
C ILE A 224 -15.03 7.67 -4.42
N PRO A 225 -14.67 8.24 -3.24
CA PRO A 225 -14.14 7.46 -2.12
C PRO A 225 -15.08 6.33 -1.70
N GLY A 226 -14.53 5.13 -1.57
CA GLY A 226 -15.26 3.89 -1.25
C GLY A 226 -16.08 3.37 -2.44
N GLN A 227 -17.01 4.17 -2.96
CA GLN A 227 -18.00 3.66 -3.91
C GLN A 227 -17.42 3.24 -5.26
N SER A 228 -16.48 4.02 -5.84
CA SER A 228 -15.87 3.62 -7.11
C SER A 228 -15.05 2.32 -6.95
N HIS A 229 -14.35 2.16 -5.82
CA HIS A 229 -13.62 0.93 -5.48
C HIS A 229 -14.58 -0.26 -5.36
N TRP A 230 -15.73 -0.05 -4.72
CA TRP A 230 -16.76 -1.08 -4.64
C TRP A 230 -17.29 -1.51 -6.02
N VAL A 231 -17.59 -0.54 -6.90
CA VAL A 231 -18.12 -0.82 -8.25
C VAL A 231 -17.13 -1.62 -9.09
N TYR A 232 -15.86 -1.21 -9.12
CA TYR A 232 -14.90 -1.77 -10.09
C TYR A 232 -14.06 -2.92 -9.56
N ASP A 233 -13.83 -3.00 -8.25
CA ASP A 233 -12.84 -3.91 -7.66
C ASP A 233 -13.48 -4.88 -6.65
N VAL A 234 -14.40 -4.43 -5.79
CA VAL A 234 -15.03 -5.32 -4.79
C VAL A 234 -16.16 -6.17 -5.38
N LEU A 235 -17.11 -5.55 -6.10
CA LEU A 235 -18.23 -6.28 -6.72
C LEU A 235 -17.74 -7.26 -7.78
N SER A 236 -16.76 -6.87 -8.59
CA SER A 236 -16.15 -7.73 -9.58
C SER A 236 -15.43 -8.92 -8.93
N PHE A 237 -14.77 -8.73 -7.78
CA PHE A 237 -14.25 -9.85 -6.99
C PHE A 237 -15.36 -10.76 -6.48
N TYR A 238 -16.51 -10.22 -6.05
CA TYR A 238 -17.64 -11.04 -5.62
C TYR A 238 -18.17 -11.89 -6.77
N TYR A 239 -18.39 -11.28 -7.95
CA TYR A 239 -18.90 -11.97 -9.14
C TYR A 239 -17.92 -13.04 -9.62
N CYS A 240 -16.66 -12.68 -9.82
CA CYS A 240 -15.67 -13.56 -10.43
C CYS A 240 -15.10 -14.57 -9.43
N CYS A 241 -14.76 -14.17 -8.21
CA CYS A 241 -14.07 -15.04 -7.27
C CYS A 241 -15.01 -15.77 -6.31
N LEU A 242 -15.86 -15.04 -5.60
CA LEU A 242 -16.59 -15.62 -4.47
C LEU A 242 -17.84 -16.39 -4.89
N TRP A 243 -18.58 -15.89 -5.88
CA TRP A 243 -19.90 -16.43 -6.21
C TRP A 243 -19.91 -17.33 -7.45
N SER A 244 -18.96 -17.16 -8.38
CA SER A 244 -18.85 -18.03 -9.57
C SER A 244 -17.64 -18.95 -9.58
N ASP A 245 -16.66 -18.76 -8.69
CA ASP A 245 -15.39 -19.54 -8.67
C ASP A 245 -14.57 -19.46 -9.98
N ASN A 246 -14.62 -18.30 -10.65
CA ASN A 246 -13.92 -17.98 -11.90
C ASN A 246 -12.93 -16.80 -11.73
N CYS A 247 -12.15 -16.80 -10.63
CA CYS A 247 -11.20 -15.75 -10.26
C CYS A 247 -10.21 -15.33 -11.36
N TYR A 248 -9.89 -16.24 -12.30
CA TYR A 248 -8.97 -15.97 -13.40
C TYR A 248 -9.35 -14.70 -14.20
N TYR A 249 -10.65 -14.44 -14.43
CA TYR A 249 -11.08 -13.22 -15.12
C TYR A 249 -10.72 -11.97 -14.33
N TYR A 250 -10.87 -12.02 -13.00
CA TYR A 250 -10.49 -10.90 -12.12
C TYR A 250 -8.98 -10.63 -12.19
N PHE A 251 -8.16 -11.67 -12.00
CA PHE A 251 -6.70 -11.53 -11.98
C PHE A 251 -6.08 -11.20 -13.33
N LYS A 252 -6.77 -11.50 -14.44
CA LYS A 252 -6.39 -11.02 -15.77
C LYS A 252 -6.29 -9.48 -15.80
N HIS A 253 -7.21 -8.78 -15.15
CA HIS A 253 -7.26 -7.30 -15.10
C HIS A 253 -6.70 -6.70 -13.82
N ARG A 254 -6.47 -7.54 -12.81
CA ARG A 254 -5.92 -7.17 -11.50
C ARG A 254 -4.67 -8.00 -11.16
N PRO A 255 -3.65 -8.05 -12.03
CA PRO A 255 -2.46 -8.85 -11.78
C PRO A 255 -1.60 -8.20 -10.69
N SER A 256 -1.04 -9.00 -9.77
CA SER A 256 -0.09 -8.47 -8.79
C SER A 256 1.13 -7.84 -9.46
N SER A 257 1.61 -6.72 -8.90
CA SER A 257 2.96 -6.23 -9.21
C SER A 257 3.98 -7.22 -8.65
N ASP A 258 4.88 -7.73 -9.49
CA ASP A 258 6.10 -8.34 -8.98
C ASP A 258 7.02 -7.25 -8.41
N CYS A 259 7.63 -7.49 -7.26
CA CYS A 259 8.37 -6.46 -6.53
C CYS A 259 9.74 -6.11 -7.17
N ARG A 260 10.07 -6.63 -8.37
CA ARG A 260 11.42 -6.48 -8.97
C ARG A 260 11.82 -5.04 -9.25
N ARG A 261 10.83 -4.15 -9.40
CA ARG A 261 11.02 -2.72 -9.66
C ARG A 261 10.78 -1.85 -8.43
N TYR A 262 10.44 -2.45 -7.28
CA TYR A 262 10.35 -1.71 -6.05
C TYR A 262 11.74 -1.24 -5.61
N GLN A 263 11.81 0.02 -5.19
CA GLN A 263 13.01 0.64 -4.63
C GLN A 263 12.64 1.20 -3.28
N SER A 264 13.30 0.75 -2.22
CA SER A 264 13.09 1.25 -0.87
C SER A 264 13.41 2.73 -0.77
N PRO A 265 12.69 3.52 0.05
CA PRO A 265 13.11 4.88 0.37
C PRO A 265 14.41 4.88 1.19
N SER A 266 15.14 6.00 1.13
CA SER A 266 16.20 6.31 2.10
C SER A 266 15.61 7.02 3.31
N SER A 267 16.19 6.79 4.49
CA SER A 267 15.72 7.40 5.73
C SER A 267 16.82 8.28 6.36
N ALA A 268 16.40 9.39 6.97
CA ALA A 268 17.25 10.25 7.78
C ALA A 268 16.49 10.65 9.04
N VAL A 269 17.18 10.95 10.15
CA VAL A 269 16.54 11.18 11.44
C VAL A 269 17.18 12.31 12.24
N VAL A 270 16.33 13.03 12.98
CA VAL A 270 16.70 13.95 14.05
C VAL A 270 16.12 13.41 15.36
N PHE A 271 16.93 13.28 16.41
CA PHE A 271 16.51 12.67 17.68
C PHE A 271 17.35 13.18 18.86
N GLY A 272 16.90 12.99 20.09
CA GLY A 272 17.65 13.44 21.28
C GLY A 272 17.80 14.97 21.33
N ASP A 273 19.00 15.46 21.66
CA ASP A 273 19.28 16.88 21.87
C ASP A 273 20.13 17.56 20.76
N PRO A 274 19.46 17.95 19.67
CA PRO A 274 19.31 17.07 18.55
C PRO A 274 20.63 16.49 17.99
N HIS A 275 20.64 15.17 17.85
CA HIS A 275 21.52 14.38 16.99
C HIS A 275 20.87 14.12 15.64
N PHE A 276 21.71 13.92 14.63
CA PHE A 276 21.31 13.74 13.24
C PHE A 276 21.97 12.49 12.67
N ILE A 277 21.23 11.77 11.84
CA ILE A 277 21.76 10.79 10.90
C ILE A 277 21.21 11.16 9.51
N THR A 278 22.11 11.48 8.57
CA THR A 278 21.77 11.87 7.20
C THR A 278 21.30 10.67 6.37
N PHE A 279 20.78 10.93 5.16
CA PHE A 279 20.34 9.87 4.25
C PHE A 279 21.46 8.90 3.86
N ASP A 280 22.72 9.36 3.83
CA ASP A 280 23.89 8.53 3.51
C ASP A 280 24.65 8.05 4.76
N GLY A 281 24.05 8.21 5.94
CA GLY A 281 24.50 7.61 7.20
C GLY A 281 25.51 8.42 8.02
N VAL A 282 25.77 9.68 7.68
CA VAL A 282 26.63 10.56 8.49
C VAL A 282 25.92 10.90 9.78
N SER A 283 26.56 10.57 10.91
CA SER A 283 26.04 10.85 12.24
C SER A 283 26.78 12.03 12.89
N TYR A 284 26.04 13.01 13.40
CA TYR A 284 26.62 14.19 14.07
C TYR A 284 25.63 14.83 15.04
N SER A 285 26.09 15.78 15.87
CA SER A 285 25.25 16.53 16.82
C SER A 285 25.24 18.01 16.48
N PHE A 286 24.07 18.64 16.56
CA PHE A 286 23.94 20.09 16.38
C PHE A 286 22.92 20.68 17.35
N ASN A 287 23.42 21.38 18.37
CA ASN A 287 22.63 22.00 19.43
C ASN A 287 22.41 23.51 19.21
N GLY A 288 21.89 23.91 18.05
CA GLY A 288 21.54 25.31 17.81
C GLY A 288 20.21 25.68 18.46
N LYS A 289 20.07 26.91 18.96
CA LYS A 289 18.76 27.49 19.36
C LYS A 289 18.18 28.27 18.17
N GLY A 290 17.08 27.81 17.60
CA GLY A 290 16.56 28.42 16.37
C GLY A 290 15.59 27.59 15.55
N GLU A 291 15.45 27.96 14.28
CA GLU A 291 14.68 27.27 13.25
C GLU A 291 15.58 26.96 12.05
N TYR A 292 15.63 25.70 11.63
CA TYR A 292 16.60 25.21 10.64
C TYR A 292 15.94 24.38 9.55
N THR A 293 16.50 24.44 8.35
CA THR A 293 16.08 23.58 7.23
C THR A 293 16.64 22.17 7.44
N LEU A 294 15.76 21.20 7.73
CA LEU A 294 16.16 19.81 7.85
C LEU A 294 16.45 19.21 6.48
N VAL A 295 15.52 19.36 5.55
CA VAL A 295 15.71 18.96 4.15
C VAL A 295 14.85 19.82 3.22
N ARG A 296 15.42 20.12 2.06
CA ARG A 296 14.73 20.80 0.95
C ARG A 296 15.10 20.13 -0.37
N SER A 297 14.13 19.99 -1.26
CA SER A 297 14.33 19.58 -2.65
C SER A 297 13.55 20.51 -3.56
N GLU A 298 14.25 21.31 -4.37
CA GLU A 298 13.61 22.28 -5.28
C GLU A 298 12.80 21.58 -6.36
N GLY A 299 13.36 20.52 -6.97
CA GLY A 299 12.72 19.78 -8.06
C GLY A 299 11.41 19.11 -7.65
N LYS A 300 11.32 18.66 -6.39
CA LYS A 300 10.10 18.08 -5.81
C LYS A 300 9.26 19.11 -5.04
N GLN A 301 9.78 20.34 -4.87
CA GLN A 301 9.20 21.41 -4.06
C GLN A 301 8.89 20.98 -2.61
N LEU A 302 9.68 20.04 -2.06
CA LEU A 302 9.57 19.57 -0.68
C LEU A 302 10.41 20.47 0.24
N THR A 303 9.85 20.86 1.37
CA THR A 303 10.56 21.57 2.44
C THR A 303 10.15 21.01 3.79
N VAL A 304 11.13 20.67 4.64
CA VAL A 304 10.95 20.23 6.02
C VAL A 304 11.88 21.06 6.91
N GLN A 305 11.32 21.71 7.93
CA GLN A 305 12.01 22.60 8.86
C GLN A 305 11.81 22.12 10.29
N GLY A 306 12.81 22.32 11.15
CA GLY A 306 12.77 21.97 12.56
C GLY A 306 13.05 23.19 13.44
N ARG A 307 12.29 23.34 14.54
CA ARG A 307 12.51 24.33 15.59
C ARG A 307 13.11 23.65 16.81
N THR A 308 14.16 24.24 17.36
CA THR A 308 14.85 23.76 18.55
C THR A 308 14.86 24.83 19.64
N GLU A 309 14.55 24.42 20.87
CA GLU A 309 14.52 25.30 22.04
C GLU A 309 15.42 24.79 23.16
N PRO A 310 15.93 25.68 24.04
CA PRO A 310 16.73 25.26 25.17
C PRO A 310 16.00 24.29 26.10
N VAL A 311 16.72 23.27 26.57
CA VAL A 311 16.24 22.35 27.60
C VAL A 311 16.16 23.10 28.94
N LYS A 312 15.06 22.90 29.67
CA LYS A 312 14.82 23.48 30.99
C LYS A 312 14.86 22.37 32.04
N ASP A 313 15.68 22.54 33.07
CA ASP A 313 15.67 21.69 34.28
C ASP A 313 15.38 22.57 35.50
N SER A 314 14.24 22.33 36.16
CA SER A 314 13.94 22.93 37.47
C SER A 314 14.19 24.45 37.54
N GLU A 315 13.75 25.17 36.50
CA GLU A 315 13.96 26.62 36.24
C GLU A 315 15.35 27.07 35.77
N LYS A 316 16.36 26.19 35.78
CA LYS A 316 17.68 26.44 35.18
C LYS A 316 17.66 26.08 33.69
N THR A 317 18.13 26.99 32.86
CA THR A 317 18.34 26.71 31.43
C THR A 317 19.66 25.94 31.28
N ILE A 318 19.60 24.80 30.62
CA ILE A 318 20.78 24.03 30.24
C ILE A 318 21.25 24.54 28.88
N ASN A 319 22.57 24.61 28.66
CA ASN A 319 23.16 24.93 27.36
C ASN A 319 23.08 23.73 26.40
N ALA A 320 21.87 23.21 26.21
CA ALA A 320 21.50 22.15 25.28
C ALA A 320 20.11 22.47 24.73
N THR A 321 19.77 21.95 23.55
CA THR A 321 18.49 22.21 22.90
C THR A 321 17.76 20.93 22.57
N LYS A 322 16.45 21.01 22.33
CA LYS A 322 15.66 19.88 21.84
C LYS A 322 14.70 20.33 20.75
N LEU A 323 14.33 19.41 19.86
CA LEU A 323 13.33 19.65 18.84
C LEU A 323 11.95 19.87 19.50
N THR A 324 11.26 20.96 19.16
CA THR A 324 9.95 21.32 19.72
C THR A 324 8.85 21.50 18.67
N ALA A 325 9.22 21.78 17.42
CA ALA A 325 8.29 21.81 16.30
C ALA A 325 8.96 21.34 15.01
N VAL A 326 8.17 20.74 14.11
CA VAL A 326 8.55 20.42 12.73
C VAL A 326 7.46 20.92 11.81
N ALA A 327 7.81 21.69 10.79
CA ALA A 327 6.89 22.17 9.78
C ALA A 327 7.31 21.69 8.39
N MET A 328 6.33 21.27 7.59
CA MET A 328 6.59 20.63 6.29
C MET A 328 5.54 21.00 5.24
N LYS A 329 5.98 21.01 3.98
CA LYS A 329 5.15 21.32 2.80
C LYS A 329 5.73 20.71 1.53
N GLU A 330 4.87 20.31 0.60
CA GLU A 330 5.23 19.95 -0.78
C GLU A 330 4.43 20.77 -1.80
N GLY A 331 5.10 21.54 -2.66
CA GLY A 331 4.45 22.32 -3.72
C GLY A 331 3.32 23.22 -3.21
N SER A 332 2.10 22.95 -3.68
CA SER A 332 0.87 23.66 -3.28
C SER A 332 0.06 22.94 -2.19
N SER A 333 0.67 22.00 -1.46
CA SER A 333 0.02 21.35 -0.34
C SER A 333 -0.31 22.34 0.77
N ASP A 334 -1.23 21.94 1.65
CA ASP A 334 -1.33 22.55 2.97
C ASP A 334 0.00 22.44 3.72
N ILE A 335 0.29 23.44 4.56
CA ILE A 335 1.42 23.41 5.48
C ILE A 335 0.98 22.64 6.73
N ILE A 336 1.77 21.63 7.09
CA ILE A 336 1.57 20.86 8.32
C ILE A 336 2.68 21.21 9.30
N GLU A 337 2.30 21.68 10.48
CA GLU A 337 3.20 21.88 11.62
C GLU A 337 2.83 20.89 12.73
N VAL A 338 3.82 20.20 13.27
CA VAL A 338 3.70 19.30 14.42
C VAL A 338 4.56 19.88 15.54
N ARG A 339 3.98 20.17 16.70
CA ARG A 339 4.71 20.75 17.83
C ARG A 339 4.39 20.05 19.15
N LEU A 340 5.29 20.17 20.12
CA LEU A 340 5.06 19.62 21.46
C LEU A 340 3.89 20.34 22.14
N ASP A 341 2.89 19.56 22.57
CA ASP A 341 1.76 20.07 23.36
C ASP A 341 2.09 20.08 24.87
N ARG A 342 1.47 21.02 25.58
CA ARG A 342 1.50 21.17 27.04
C ARG A 342 0.89 19.96 27.77
N ARG A 343 0.01 19.17 27.13
CA ARG A 343 -0.64 17.99 27.74
C ARG A 343 0.10 16.68 27.50
N ASN A 344 1.41 16.75 27.29
CA ASN A 344 2.24 15.58 27.01
C ASN A 344 1.99 14.85 25.68
N GLY A 345 1.38 15.51 24.69
CA GLY A 345 1.18 15.00 23.32
C GLY A 345 1.91 15.81 22.23
N LEU A 346 1.50 15.60 20.99
CA LEU A 346 1.82 16.41 19.81
C LEU A 346 0.56 17.18 19.41
N GLU A 347 0.70 18.49 19.19
CA GLU A 347 -0.31 19.33 18.55
C GLU A 347 -0.02 19.41 17.06
N LEU A 348 -1.07 19.22 16.25
CA LEU A 348 -0.99 19.35 14.80
C LEU A 348 -1.66 20.63 14.35
N LEU A 349 -1.03 21.39 13.46
CA LEU A 349 -1.60 22.58 12.83
C LEU A 349 -1.59 22.41 11.31
N ARG A 350 -2.69 22.81 10.67
CA ARG A 350 -2.86 22.93 9.23
C ARG A 350 -2.99 24.41 8.91
N ASN A 351 -2.07 24.97 8.13
CA ASN A 351 -2.07 26.39 7.74
C ASN A 351 -2.34 27.32 8.95
N GLN A 352 -1.58 27.14 10.04
CA GLN A 352 -1.68 27.92 11.28
C GLN A 352 -2.93 27.67 12.16
N GLN A 353 -3.78 26.71 11.81
CA GLN A 353 -4.95 26.35 12.61
C GLN A 353 -4.82 24.94 13.18
N THR A 354 -5.12 24.76 14.48
CA THR A 354 -5.08 23.45 15.13
C THR A 354 -6.02 22.45 14.45
N LEU A 355 -5.52 21.25 14.17
CA LEU A 355 -6.26 20.15 13.55
C LEU A 355 -6.47 19.03 14.57
N SER A 356 -7.74 18.67 14.84
CA SER A 356 -8.11 17.68 15.86
C SER A 356 -8.31 16.27 15.27
N PHE A 357 -7.66 15.27 15.85
CA PHE A 357 -7.82 13.83 15.54
C PHE A 357 -8.67 13.11 16.58
N ALA A 358 -9.61 13.81 17.23
CA ALA A 358 -10.47 13.22 18.25
C ALA A 358 -11.49 12.20 17.69
N GLU A 359 -11.91 12.39 16.43
CA GLU A 359 -12.96 11.59 15.77
C GLU A 359 -12.41 10.61 14.72
N GLN A 360 -11.21 10.88 14.20
CA GLN A 360 -10.56 10.09 13.15
C GLN A 360 -9.06 10.01 13.37
N THR A 361 -8.45 8.95 12.85
CA THR A 361 -7.00 8.72 12.96
C THR A 361 -6.22 9.16 11.73
N TRP A 362 -6.88 9.49 10.63
CA TRP A 362 -6.24 10.00 9.41
C TRP A 362 -7.09 11.05 8.71
N MET A 363 -6.48 11.89 7.88
CA MET A 363 -7.15 12.88 7.03
C MET A 363 -6.41 13.05 5.71
N ASP A 364 -7.16 13.12 4.61
CA ASP A 364 -6.66 13.59 3.31
C ASP A 364 -6.95 15.10 3.17
N LEU A 365 -5.88 15.89 3.09
CA LEU A 365 -5.93 17.34 3.02
C LEU A 365 -5.47 17.80 1.63
N GLN A 366 -5.36 19.11 1.39
CA GLN A 366 -4.91 19.57 0.09
C GLN A 366 -3.45 19.16 -0.14
N GLY A 367 -3.21 18.19 -1.03
CA GLY A 367 -1.87 17.75 -1.43
C GLY A 367 -1.05 17.12 -0.32
N VAL A 368 -1.68 16.62 0.75
CA VAL A 368 -0.99 15.96 1.87
C VAL A 368 -1.95 15.06 2.63
N PHE A 369 -1.49 13.86 2.97
CA PHE A 369 -2.22 12.92 3.81
C PHE A 369 -1.57 12.89 5.20
N VAL A 370 -2.38 12.90 6.26
CA VAL A 370 -1.88 12.91 7.64
C VAL A 370 -2.50 11.79 8.44
N PHE A 371 -1.67 11.02 9.14
CA PHE A 371 -2.07 9.92 10.03
C PHE A 371 -1.57 10.18 11.45
N SER A 372 -2.48 10.13 12.42
CA SER A 372 -2.23 10.30 13.85
C SER A 372 -3.11 9.31 14.63
N PRO A 373 -2.66 8.05 14.80
CA PRO A 373 -3.45 7.03 15.51
C PRO A 373 -3.52 7.28 17.02
N ILE A 374 -2.51 7.95 17.57
CA ILE A 374 -2.39 8.33 18.97
C ILE A 374 -1.72 9.70 19.06
N SER A 375 -1.95 10.41 20.17
CA SER A 375 -1.46 11.79 20.35
C SER A 375 0.06 11.96 20.37
N THR A 376 0.85 10.88 20.33
CA THR A 376 2.32 10.92 20.35
C THR A 376 2.97 10.51 19.02
N ASN A 377 2.17 10.10 18.02
CA ASN A 377 2.67 9.66 16.71
C ASN A 377 1.93 10.39 15.60
N VAL A 378 2.64 11.14 14.77
CA VAL A 378 2.11 11.76 13.56
C VAL A 378 2.95 11.34 12.36
N THR A 379 2.34 10.85 11.29
CA THR A 379 2.97 10.64 10.00
C THR A 379 2.33 11.57 8.98
N VAL A 380 3.14 12.28 8.20
CA VAL A 380 2.72 13.18 7.12
C VAL A 380 3.26 12.62 5.81
N MET A 381 2.41 12.45 4.81
CA MET A 381 2.71 11.76 3.55
C MET A 381 2.35 12.63 2.36
N PHE A 382 3.28 12.80 1.42
CA PHE A 382 3.14 13.69 0.27
C PHE A 382 3.02 12.94 -1.06
N PRO A 383 2.42 13.56 -2.11
CA PRO A 383 2.28 12.96 -3.44
C PRO A 383 3.57 12.47 -4.10
N SER A 384 4.72 13.07 -3.80
CA SER A 384 6.03 12.58 -4.25
C SER A 384 6.45 11.23 -3.66
N GLY A 385 5.73 10.75 -2.64
CA GLY A 385 6.08 9.60 -1.81
C GLY A 385 6.96 9.95 -0.61
N ALA A 386 7.27 11.23 -0.38
CA ALA A 386 7.97 11.67 0.82
C ALA A 386 7.12 11.44 2.08
N GLY A 387 7.70 10.84 3.10
CA GLY A 387 7.11 10.63 4.41
C GLY A 387 7.86 11.38 5.51
N VAL A 388 7.15 11.97 6.45
CA VAL A 388 7.72 12.59 7.67
C VAL A 388 7.03 12.01 8.88
N GLU A 389 7.79 11.28 9.69
CA GLU A 389 7.32 10.72 10.96
C GLU A 389 7.77 11.59 12.12
N VAL A 390 6.82 12.07 12.92
CA VAL A 390 7.09 12.77 14.17
C VAL A 390 6.62 11.88 15.32
N ARG A 391 7.54 11.56 16.23
CA ARG A 391 7.31 10.66 17.37
C ARG A 391 7.73 11.36 18.64
N ARG A 392 6.80 11.53 19.58
CA ARG A 392 7.15 11.96 20.94
C ARG A 392 7.64 10.77 21.74
N ARG A 393 8.82 10.90 22.36
CA ARG A 393 9.43 9.88 23.24
C ARG A 393 9.82 10.58 24.54
N GLY A 394 8.94 10.45 25.55
CA GLY A 394 9.06 11.19 26.80
C GLY A 394 9.00 12.71 26.57
N GLU A 395 10.10 13.39 26.85
CA GLU A 395 10.23 14.85 26.71
C GLU A 395 10.91 15.30 25.41
N THR A 396 11.32 14.34 24.59
CA THR A 396 11.98 14.56 23.29
C THR A 396 11.03 14.29 22.14
N MET A 397 11.33 14.92 21.01
CA MET A 397 10.65 14.71 19.75
C MET A 397 11.66 14.19 18.74
N THR A 398 11.34 13.05 18.14
CA THR A 398 12.12 12.40 17.09
C THR A 398 11.41 12.61 15.76
N THR A 399 12.17 12.97 14.73
CA THR A 399 11.65 13.20 13.39
C THR A 399 12.44 12.38 12.38
N THR A 400 11.76 11.46 11.72
CA THR A 400 12.32 10.65 10.64
C THR A 400 11.75 11.14 9.31
N VAL A 401 12.61 11.33 8.32
CA VAL A 401 12.20 11.65 6.94
C VAL A 401 12.52 10.45 6.05
N LEU A 402 11.54 10.02 5.26
CA LEU A 402 11.63 8.95 4.28
C LEU A 402 11.49 9.53 2.88
N LEU A 403 12.53 9.38 2.04
CA LEU A 403 12.52 9.91 0.69
C LEU A 403 12.70 8.78 -0.35
N PRO A 404 11.82 8.68 -1.35
CA PRO A 404 12.00 7.79 -2.50
C PRO A 404 13.26 8.11 -3.32
N GLU A 405 13.79 7.14 -4.08
CA GLU A 405 15.00 7.27 -4.91
C GLU A 405 14.92 8.45 -5.90
N GLU A 406 13.72 8.89 -6.29
CA GLU A 406 13.52 10.04 -7.17
C GLU A 406 13.99 11.37 -6.56
N PHE A 407 14.31 11.42 -5.26
CA PHE A 407 14.93 12.56 -4.60
C PHE A 407 16.46 12.57 -4.72
N LYS A 408 17.06 11.54 -5.30
CA LYS A 408 18.51 11.37 -5.33
C LYS A 408 19.20 12.55 -6.03
N ASN A 409 20.30 13.01 -5.46
CA ASN A 409 21.06 14.19 -5.87
C ASN A 409 20.29 15.53 -5.80
N SER A 410 19.08 15.57 -5.23
CA SER A 410 18.24 16.78 -5.20
C SER A 410 18.05 17.39 -3.81
N THR A 411 18.48 16.69 -2.75
CA THR A 411 18.29 17.15 -1.37
C THR A 411 19.44 18.04 -0.91
N VAL A 412 19.10 19.04 -0.11
CA VAL A 412 20.04 19.87 0.64
C VAL A 412 19.46 20.17 2.02
N GLY A 413 20.31 20.47 3.01
CA GLY A 413 19.89 20.77 4.39
C GLY A 413 20.70 19.97 5.40
N LEU A 414 20.25 19.98 6.65
CA LEU A 414 20.89 19.25 7.74
C LEU A 414 20.85 17.71 7.56
N LEU A 415 19.89 17.17 6.81
CA LEU A 415 19.81 15.73 6.54
C LEU A 415 20.69 15.28 5.35
N GLY A 416 21.52 16.17 4.83
CA GLY A 416 22.52 15.85 3.81
C GLY A 416 21.98 15.75 2.39
N LYS A 417 22.86 15.35 1.49
CA LYS A 417 22.59 15.22 0.06
C LYS A 417 22.48 13.75 -0.28
N MET A 418 21.25 13.26 -0.38
CA MET A 418 20.92 11.87 -0.65
C MET A 418 21.49 11.42 -2.00
N ASN A 419 22.68 10.83 -2.01
CA ASN A 419 23.35 10.38 -3.23
C ASN A 419 24.18 9.09 -3.05
N GLY A 420 24.33 8.61 -1.81
CA GLY A 420 25.15 7.47 -1.42
C GLY A 420 26.60 7.80 -1.07
N ASP A 421 26.96 9.08 -0.91
CA ASP A 421 28.30 9.56 -0.58
C ASP A 421 28.29 10.43 0.69
N ALA A 422 28.57 9.78 1.81
CA ALA A 422 28.72 10.41 3.13
C ALA A 422 29.73 11.58 3.20
N LYS A 423 30.58 11.80 2.18
CA LYS A 423 31.58 12.87 2.20
C LYS A 423 31.03 14.24 1.82
N ASP A 424 29.91 14.31 1.11
CA ASP A 424 29.33 15.59 0.66
C ASP A 424 28.04 15.99 1.42
N ASP A 425 27.68 15.20 2.43
CA ASP A 425 26.51 15.43 3.29
C ASP A 425 26.61 16.69 4.16
N LEU A 426 27.80 16.97 4.69
CA LEU A 426 28.03 18.11 5.59
C LEU A 426 28.45 19.34 4.80
N ALA A 427 27.53 19.84 3.97
CA ALA A 427 27.68 21.08 3.22
C ALA A 427 26.96 22.23 3.90
N LEU A 428 27.64 23.37 4.10
CA LEU A 428 27.02 24.62 4.53
C LEU A 428 25.98 25.08 3.49
N SER A 429 25.08 25.99 3.89
CA SER A 429 24.06 26.55 2.98
C SER A 429 24.63 27.28 1.76
N ASN A 430 25.90 27.70 1.81
CA ASN A 430 26.64 28.28 0.68
C ASN A 430 27.34 27.24 -0.22
N GLY A 431 27.23 25.95 0.10
CA GLY A 431 27.83 24.83 -0.63
C GLY A 431 29.25 24.44 -0.20
N GLN A 432 29.87 25.14 0.76
CA GLN A 432 31.19 24.77 1.27
C GLN A 432 31.09 23.52 2.17
N LEU A 433 32.02 22.57 2.02
CA LEU A 433 32.06 21.36 2.86
C LEU A 433 32.76 21.63 4.20
N VAL A 434 32.24 20.99 5.25
CA VAL A 434 32.94 20.84 6.54
C VAL A 434 34.25 20.09 6.31
N GLN A 435 35.35 20.60 6.86
CA GLN A 435 36.69 20.03 6.72
C GLN A 435 36.98 19.01 7.82
N ASN A 436 36.59 19.31 9.07
CA ASN A 436 36.81 18.42 10.20
C ASN A 436 35.50 17.99 10.85
N HIS A 437 35.01 16.80 10.49
CA HIS A 437 33.78 16.21 11.04
C HIS A 437 33.87 15.88 12.54
N SER A 438 35.07 15.91 13.14
CA SER A 438 35.26 15.69 14.57
C SER A 438 35.34 17.00 15.37
N ASN A 439 35.31 18.16 14.72
CA ASN A 439 35.34 19.46 15.36
C ASN A 439 33.90 19.94 15.66
N PRO A 440 33.44 19.93 16.93
CA PRO A 440 32.06 20.25 17.24
C PRO A 440 31.72 21.73 16.99
N GLU A 441 32.67 22.65 17.08
CA GLU A 441 32.47 24.07 16.73
C GLU A 441 32.27 24.27 15.22
N GLU A 442 32.98 23.48 14.40
CA GLU A 442 32.81 23.50 12.95
C GLU A 442 31.47 22.90 12.53
N LEU A 443 31.06 21.79 13.15
CA LEU A 443 29.72 21.21 12.98
C LEU A 443 28.62 22.17 13.43
N PHE A 444 28.85 22.92 14.52
CA PHE A 444 27.91 23.94 14.97
C PHE A 444 27.76 25.08 13.97
N SER A 445 28.87 25.54 13.40
CA SER A 445 28.87 26.56 12.35
C SER A 445 28.16 26.07 11.08
N PHE A 446 28.35 24.80 10.72
CA PHE A 446 27.62 24.14 9.65
C PHE A 446 26.11 24.13 9.92
N GLY A 447 25.69 23.68 11.10
CA GLY A 447 24.28 23.64 11.45
C GLY A 447 23.64 25.02 11.47
N ALA A 448 24.33 26.01 12.03
CA ALA A 448 23.91 27.41 12.06
C ALA A 448 23.73 28.01 10.66
N SER A 449 24.51 27.57 9.67
CA SER A 449 24.39 28.05 8.29
C SER A 449 23.04 27.71 7.64
N TRP A 450 22.34 26.68 8.14
CA TRP A 450 21.03 26.22 7.65
C TRP A 450 19.83 26.87 8.37
N ALA A 451 20.05 27.97 9.08
CA ALA A 451 18.97 28.77 9.67
C ALA A 451 17.95 29.16 8.59
N VAL A 452 16.66 29.01 8.91
CA VAL A 452 15.56 29.33 8.00
C VAL A 452 15.54 30.82 7.68
N GLU A 453 15.17 31.20 6.45
CA GLU A 453 14.92 32.60 6.12
C GLU A 453 13.50 33.02 6.49
N ASN A 454 13.32 34.27 6.94
CA ASN A 454 12.01 34.78 7.38
C ASN A 454 10.89 34.61 6.35
N THR A 455 11.20 34.75 5.06
CA THR A 455 10.24 34.62 3.94
C THR A 455 9.87 33.18 3.62
N SER A 456 10.67 32.22 4.08
CA SER A 456 10.53 30.79 3.80
C SER A 456 10.04 29.97 4.99
N ALA A 457 9.86 30.60 6.15
CA ALA A 457 9.45 29.93 7.37
C ALA A 457 8.04 29.35 7.25
N LEU A 458 7.90 28.08 7.59
CA LEU A 458 6.62 27.36 7.54
C LEU A 458 5.87 27.36 8.88
N PHE A 459 6.47 27.89 9.94
CA PHE A 459 5.90 27.80 11.28
C PHE A 459 4.86 28.86 11.59
N THR A 460 4.04 28.54 12.58
CA THR A 460 3.04 29.41 13.19
C THR A 460 3.65 30.15 14.38
N TYR A 461 3.33 31.44 14.51
CA TYR A 461 3.77 32.32 15.61
C TYR A 461 2.55 32.90 16.33
N ASP A 462 1.79 32.02 17.00
CA ASP A 462 0.51 32.29 17.65
C ASP A 462 0.62 32.71 19.12
N SER A 463 1.84 33.00 19.60
CA SER A 463 2.05 33.53 20.95
C SER A 463 3.14 34.60 20.97
N GLU A 464 3.07 35.51 21.95
CA GLU A 464 4.06 36.57 22.15
C GLU A 464 5.48 36.02 22.32
N ASN A 465 5.61 34.86 22.98
CA ASN A 465 6.90 34.16 23.13
C ASN A 465 7.45 33.72 21.77
N LEU A 466 6.64 33.11 20.91
CA LEU A 466 7.07 32.65 19.58
C LEU A 466 7.40 33.83 18.66
N LEU A 467 6.62 34.91 18.74
CA LEU A 467 6.88 36.13 17.99
C LEU A 467 8.22 36.75 18.37
N ASN A 468 8.47 36.94 19.66
CA ASN A 468 9.70 37.55 20.16
C ASN A 468 10.93 36.66 19.96
N ALA A 469 10.79 35.34 20.11
CA ALA A 469 11.91 34.41 20.02
C ALA A 469 12.33 34.08 18.58
N TYR A 470 11.40 34.13 17.61
CA TYR A 470 11.67 33.64 16.25
C TYR A 470 11.22 34.60 15.16
N TYR A 471 10.03 35.22 15.27
CA TYR A 471 9.51 36.07 14.20
C TYR A 471 10.25 37.41 14.09
N PHE A 472 10.49 38.08 15.22
CA PHE A 472 11.19 39.37 15.29
C PHE A 472 12.71 39.23 15.50
N ALA A 473 13.17 38.03 15.89
CA ALA A 473 14.58 37.75 16.17
C ALA A 473 15.26 37.02 15.01
N ALA A 474 16.58 36.84 15.12
CA ALA A 474 17.31 35.99 14.19
C ALA A 474 16.89 34.53 14.36
N ARG A 475 16.79 33.78 13.25
CA ARG A 475 16.37 32.37 13.23
C ARG A 475 17.41 31.41 13.80
N HIS A 476 18.64 31.87 13.98
CA HIS A 476 19.66 31.24 14.79
C HIS A 476 20.11 32.26 15.84
N ASP A 477 20.17 31.87 17.11
CA ASP A 477 20.71 32.71 18.17
C ASP A 477 22.24 32.55 18.26
N PRO A 478 23.03 33.53 17.77
CA PRO A 478 24.49 33.43 17.78
C PRO A 478 25.10 33.53 19.18
N ASN A 479 24.32 33.94 20.19
CA ASN A 479 24.79 34.04 21.57
C ASN A 479 24.56 32.74 22.35
N PHE A 480 23.81 31.79 21.79
CA PHE A 480 23.61 30.49 22.40
C PHE A 480 24.77 29.56 22.04
N MET A 481 25.60 29.22 23.03
CA MET A 481 26.70 28.26 22.87
C MET A 481 26.40 26.98 23.65
N PRO A 482 26.28 25.83 22.96
CA PRO A 482 25.97 24.57 23.62
C PRO A 482 27.21 23.96 24.31
N VAL A 483 26.97 22.96 25.16
CA VAL A 483 28.03 22.14 25.75
C VAL A 483 28.57 21.16 24.71
N PHE A 484 29.61 21.49 23.97
CA PHE A 484 30.09 20.66 22.86
C PHE A 484 30.53 19.23 23.23
N SER A 485 30.96 19.01 24.47
CA SER A 485 31.42 17.72 24.95
C SER A 485 30.98 17.48 26.38
N VAL A 486 30.68 16.23 26.71
CA VAL A 486 30.36 15.82 28.09
C VAL A 486 31.51 16.22 29.02
N PRO A 487 31.27 17.00 30.09
CA PRO A 487 32.31 17.32 31.06
C PRO A 487 32.82 16.04 31.73
N GLU A 488 34.13 15.82 31.73
CA GLU A 488 34.72 14.69 32.45
C GLU A 488 34.63 14.94 33.97
N ASN A 489 33.67 14.27 34.61
CA ASN A 489 33.53 14.26 36.06
C ASN A 489 33.29 12.83 36.54
N PRO A 490 34.30 12.12 37.06
CA PRO A 490 34.16 10.75 37.57
C PRO A 490 33.12 10.64 38.69
N ASP A 491 32.95 11.69 39.49
CA ASP A 491 32.04 11.75 40.62
C ASP A 491 30.63 12.24 40.23
N ASP A 492 30.32 12.34 38.92
CA ASP A 492 28.99 12.71 38.48
C ASP A 492 27.96 11.67 38.93
N PRO A 493 26.92 12.05 39.70
CA PRO A 493 25.96 11.09 40.25
C PRO A 493 25.17 10.34 39.17
N LEU A 494 25.13 10.87 37.94
CA LEU A 494 24.43 10.23 36.82
C LEU A 494 25.30 9.22 36.04
N ASN A 495 26.61 9.11 36.33
CA ASN A 495 27.51 8.23 35.57
C ASN A 495 27.08 6.76 35.59
N THR A 496 26.72 6.24 36.76
CA THR A 496 26.27 4.84 36.91
C THR A 496 24.99 4.60 36.12
N GLN A 497 24.00 5.49 36.27
CA GLN A 497 22.73 5.38 35.56
C GLN A 497 22.91 5.52 34.04
N ALA A 498 23.80 6.41 33.59
CA ALA A 498 24.14 6.54 32.18
C ALA A 498 24.80 5.28 31.61
N ALA A 499 25.67 4.61 32.38
CA ALA A 499 26.28 3.35 31.97
C ALA A 499 25.26 2.18 31.91
N GLU A 500 24.28 2.16 32.80
CA GLU A 500 23.22 1.15 32.81
C GLU A 500 22.21 1.33 31.66
N ILE A 501 21.80 2.57 31.39
CA ILE A 501 20.81 2.87 30.35
C ILE A 501 21.46 2.82 28.95
N CYS A 502 22.61 3.47 28.78
CA CYS A 502 23.21 3.68 27.46
C CYS A 502 24.18 2.57 27.11
N THR A 503 23.67 1.51 26.46
CA THR A 503 24.44 0.35 26.02
C THR A 503 24.34 0.15 24.51
N GLY A 504 25.37 -0.45 23.91
CA GLY A 504 25.42 -0.76 22.48
C GLY A 504 25.84 0.41 21.59
N GLU A 505 25.56 0.26 20.30
CA GLU A 505 25.77 1.29 19.28
C GLU A 505 24.89 2.52 19.55
N GLY A 506 25.41 3.72 19.31
CA GLY A 506 24.72 4.97 19.61
C GLY A 506 24.71 5.36 21.09
N SER A 507 25.38 4.59 21.96
CA SER A 507 25.45 4.89 23.40
C SER A 507 26.07 6.25 23.71
N GLN A 508 26.94 6.78 22.85
CA GLN A 508 27.53 8.11 22.99
C GLN A 508 26.47 9.23 22.99
N PHE A 509 25.43 9.10 22.15
CA PHE A 509 24.31 10.04 22.07
C PHE A 509 23.52 10.01 23.38
N CYS A 510 23.06 8.82 23.76
CA CYS A 510 22.36 8.60 25.02
C CYS A 510 23.13 9.11 26.24
N ARG A 511 24.45 8.86 26.33
CA ARG A 511 25.27 9.31 27.46
C ARG A 511 25.37 10.82 27.53
N TYR A 512 25.53 11.47 26.37
CA TYR A 512 25.57 12.92 26.28
C TYR A 512 24.26 13.53 26.84
N ASP A 513 23.10 13.05 26.38
CA ASP A 513 21.79 13.55 26.80
C ASP A 513 21.52 13.38 28.31
N ILE A 514 22.02 12.30 28.92
CA ILE A 514 21.89 12.11 30.37
C ILE A 514 22.80 13.08 31.13
N LEU A 515 24.07 13.20 30.74
CA LEU A 515 25.07 13.91 31.51
C LEU A 515 25.00 15.44 31.29
N VAL A 516 24.67 15.87 30.08
CA VAL A 516 24.48 17.29 29.72
C VAL A 516 23.05 17.73 30.02
N GLY A 517 22.06 16.99 29.53
CA GLY A 517 20.64 17.28 29.75
C GLY A 517 20.13 16.97 31.16
N ARG A 518 20.96 16.35 32.01
CA ARG A 518 20.67 15.99 33.41
C ARG A 518 19.40 15.13 33.59
N SER A 519 19.02 14.36 32.56
CA SER A 519 17.78 13.60 32.53
C SER A 519 17.96 12.17 31.99
N PRO A 520 17.85 11.14 32.85
CA PRO A 520 17.84 9.74 32.41
C PRO A 520 16.69 9.41 31.44
N LEU A 521 15.58 10.16 31.54
CA LEU A 521 14.43 9.99 30.65
C LEU A 521 14.74 10.45 29.22
N ILE A 522 15.44 11.57 29.06
CA ILE A 522 15.88 12.07 27.75
C ILE A 522 16.85 11.07 27.13
N GLY A 523 17.89 10.64 27.85
CA GLY A 523 18.84 9.66 27.30
C GLY A 523 18.22 8.32 26.93
N ASN A 524 17.29 7.80 27.73
CA ASN A 524 16.57 6.58 27.36
C ASN A 524 15.73 6.78 26.09
N ALA A 525 15.07 7.94 25.92
CA ALA A 525 14.33 8.27 24.71
C ALA A 525 15.24 8.37 23.48
N THR A 526 16.44 8.91 23.64
CA THR A 526 17.49 8.99 22.60
C THR A 526 17.97 7.61 22.18
N ARG A 527 18.24 6.72 23.13
CA ARG A 527 18.57 5.31 22.86
C ARG A 527 17.46 4.61 22.07
N VAL A 528 16.21 4.73 22.51
CA VAL A 528 15.06 4.11 21.82
C VAL A 528 14.89 4.67 20.42
N SER A 529 15.10 5.97 20.23
CA SER A 529 14.99 6.62 18.92
C SER A 529 16.09 6.15 17.96
N PHE A 530 17.33 6.07 18.43
CA PHE A 530 18.46 5.52 17.67
C PHE A 530 18.19 4.07 17.25
N GLN A 531 17.79 3.21 18.20
CA GLN A 531 17.45 1.81 17.91
C GLN A 531 16.30 1.68 16.90
N SER A 532 15.28 2.55 17.03
CA SER A 532 14.15 2.58 16.09
C SER A 532 14.59 2.93 14.68
N HIS A 533 15.50 3.91 14.53
CA HIS A 533 16.06 4.28 13.23
C HIS A 533 16.93 3.16 12.64
N VAL A 534 17.78 2.52 13.44
CA VAL A 534 18.59 1.38 12.99
C VAL A 534 17.71 0.22 12.51
N SER A 535 16.64 -0.10 13.25
CA SER A 535 15.66 -1.11 12.83
C SER A 535 14.96 -0.72 11.52
N LEU A 536 14.56 0.54 11.38
CA LEU A 536 13.93 1.05 10.16
C LEU A 536 14.87 0.92 8.94
N VAL A 537 16.14 1.29 9.09
CA VAL A 537 17.14 1.16 8.01
C VAL A 537 17.37 -0.32 7.66
N ASP A 538 17.36 -1.22 8.64
CA ASP A 538 17.46 -2.66 8.41
C ASP A 538 16.25 -3.20 7.61
N ASP A 539 15.04 -2.82 8.01
CA ASP A 539 13.79 -3.21 7.35
C ASP A 539 13.71 -2.70 5.90
N LEU A 540 14.32 -1.53 5.62
CA LEU A 540 14.36 -0.92 4.29
C LEU A 540 15.45 -1.47 3.37
N LYS A 541 16.33 -2.38 3.83
CA LYS A 541 17.42 -2.91 3.01
C LYS A 541 16.90 -3.47 1.67
N PRO A 542 17.53 -3.13 0.54
CA PRO A 542 17.16 -3.70 -0.75
C PRO A 542 17.29 -5.23 -0.75
N VAL A 543 16.33 -5.91 -1.38
CA VAL A 543 16.34 -7.36 -1.57
C VAL A 543 16.30 -7.70 -3.05
N ILE A 544 16.78 -8.90 -3.41
CA ILE A 544 16.83 -9.36 -4.80
C ILE A 544 15.67 -10.30 -5.05
N SER A 545 14.82 -9.95 -6.02
CA SER A 545 13.72 -10.78 -6.53
C SER A 545 14.02 -11.24 -7.95
N CYS A 546 13.79 -12.52 -8.24
CA CYS A 546 13.87 -13.06 -9.59
C CYS A 546 12.53 -13.01 -10.34
N GLY A 547 11.45 -12.60 -9.66
CA GLY A 547 10.10 -12.55 -10.19
C GLY A 547 9.42 -13.91 -10.29
N TRP A 548 8.12 -13.86 -10.55
CA TRP A 548 7.28 -15.04 -10.68
C TRP A 548 7.61 -15.88 -11.92
N LEU A 549 7.44 -17.20 -11.80
CA LEU A 549 7.52 -18.15 -12.92
C LEU A 549 6.15 -18.80 -13.15
N PRO A 550 5.71 -18.97 -14.41
CA PRO A 550 4.48 -19.68 -14.73
C PRO A 550 4.60 -21.18 -14.52
N PRO A 551 3.50 -21.86 -14.15
CA PRO A 551 3.44 -23.31 -14.27
C PRO A 551 3.52 -23.73 -15.76
N PRO A 552 4.19 -24.84 -16.09
CA PRO A 552 4.17 -25.37 -17.45
C PRO A 552 2.76 -25.83 -17.83
N ALA A 553 2.40 -25.71 -19.11
CA ALA A 553 1.15 -26.26 -19.61
C ALA A 553 1.12 -27.79 -19.42
N ASN A 554 0.03 -28.35 -18.90
CA ASN A 554 -0.08 -29.77 -18.48
C ASN A 554 0.96 -30.15 -17.41
N GLY A 555 1.16 -29.25 -16.46
CA GLY A 555 2.02 -29.48 -15.31
C GLY A 555 1.74 -28.50 -14.18
N LYS A 556 2.54 -28.64 -13.13
CA LYS A 556 2.36 -27.94 -11.85
C LYS A 556 3.65 -27.25 -11.46
N LYS A 557 3.48 -26.17 -10.70
CA LYS A 557 4.56 -25.44 -10.04
C LYS A 557 4.39 -25.54 -8.53
N GLN A 558 5.48 -25.82 -7.83
CA GLN A 558 5.55 -25.79 -6.37
C GLN A 558 6.54 -24.71 -5.93
N GLY A 559 6.07 -23.82 -5.04
CA GLY A 559 6.84 -22.68 -4.53
C GLY A 559 6.21 -21.35 -4.91
N THR A 560 6.09 -20.46 -3.93
CA THR A 560 5.43 -19.15 -4.03
C THR A 560 6.35 -18.01 -3.59
N ARG A 561 7.65 -18.29 -3.41
CA ARG A 561 8.67 -17.32 -3.02
C ARG A 561 9.61 -17.06 -4.19
N TYR A 562 9.98 -15.79 -4.35
CA TYR A 562 10.73 -15.32 -5.52
C TYR A 562 11.99 -14.52 -5.17
N LEU A 563 12.31 -14.41 -3.89
CA LEU A 563 13.53 -13.74 -3.41
C LEU A 563 14.76 -14.64 -3.56
N GLN A 564 15.94 -14.03 -3.53
CA GLN A 564 17.22 -14.73 -3.63
C GLN A 564 17.29 -15.97 -2.72
N GLY A 565 17.71 -17.10 -3.30
CA GLY A 565 17.80 -18.39 -2.62
C GLY A 565 16.49 -19.18 -2.61
N ALA A 566 15.35 -18.59 -3.00
CA ALA A 566 14.11 -19.32 -3.19
C ALA A 566 14.24 -20.38 -4.29
N LYS A 567 13.50 -21.48 -4.12
CA LYS A 567 13.47 -22.62 -5.04
C LYS A 567 12.05 -22.86 -5.51
N VAL A 568 11.91 -23.05 -6.80
CA VAL A 568 10.63 -23.39 -7.45
C VAL A 568 10.82 -24.73 -8.16
N LYS A 569 9.91 -25.67 -7.90
CA LYS A 569 9.91 -26.99 -8.53
C LYS A 569 8.78 -27.12 -9.54
N PHE A 570 9.04 -27.86 -10.60
CA PHE A 570 8.09 -28.11 -11.68
C PHE A 570 7.88 -29.62 -11.84
N SER A 571 6.63 -30.00 -12.04
CA SER A 571 6.25 -31.36 -12.39
C SER A 571 5.26 -31.34 -13.55
N CYS A 572 5.15 -32.45 -14.27
CA CYS A 572 4.12 -32.60 -15.31
C CYS A 572 2.95 -33.41 -14.78
N ASP A 573 1.78 -33.20 -15.37
CA ASP A 573 0.62 -34.04 -15.14
C ASP A 573 0.87 -35.46 -15.69
N ASP A 574 0.01 -36.40 -15.29
CA ASP A 574 0.11 -37.79 -15.74
C ASP A 574 0.11 -37.86 -17.29
N ASP A 575 0.89 -38.79 -17.84
CA ASP A 575 1.17 -38.97 -19.29
C ASP A 575 2.04 -37.90 -19.97
N TYR A 576 2.47 -36.86 -19.27
CA TYR A 576 3.42 -35.87 -19.77
C TYR A 576 4.82 -36.08 -19.19
N LYS A 577 5.84 -35.74 -19.97
CA LYS A 577 7.24 -35.77 -19.54
C LYS A 577 7.83 -34.36 -19.49
N LEU A 578 8.52 -34.09 -18.39
CA LEU A 578 9.22 -32.82 -18.17
C LEU A 578 10.45 -32.70 -19.08
N SER A 579 10.58 -31.53 -19.70
CA SER A 579 11.78 -31.04 -20.39
C SER A 579 12.18 -29.70 -19.76
N GLY A 580 13.49 -29.42 -19.69
CA GLY A 580 14.04 -28.29 -18.95
C GLY A 580 14.40 -28.65 -17.50
N SER A 581 14.46 -27.64 -16.62
CA SER A 581 14.88 -27.83 -15.23
C SER A 581 13.70 -28.17 -14.29
N GLU A 582 13.81 -29.28 -13.56
CA GLU A 582 12.84 -29.66 -12.52
C GLU A 582 12.82 -28.70 -11.33
N GLU A 583 13.97 -28.14 -10.97
CA GLU A 583 14.09 -27.14 -9.91
C GLU A 583 14.88 -25.93 -10.42
N ARG A 584 14.38 -24.73 -10.13
CA ARG A 584 15.06 -23.46 -10.40
C ARG A 584 15.26 -22.69 -9.10
N THR A 585 16.44 -22.10 -8.94
CA THR A 585 16.81 -21.29 -7.76
C THR A 585 17.01 -19.84 -8.15
N CYS A 586 16.49 -18.91 -7.35
CA CYS A 586 16.70 -17.48 -7.57
C CYS A 586 18.13 -17.07 -7.19
N GLN A 587 18.89 -16.57 -8.16
CA GLN A 587 20.31 -16.26 -8.01
C GLN A 587 20.56 -14.80 -7.63
N ARG A 588 21.78 -14.49 -7.17
CA ARG A 588 22.23 -13.14 -6.79
C ARG A 588 22.17 -12.11 -7.93
N ASN A 589 22.07 -12.54 -9.17
CA ASN A 589 21.94 -11.65 -10.34
C ASN A 589 20.48 -11.30 -10.66
N GLY A 590 19.51 -11.69 -9.82
CA GLY A 590 18.09 -11.47 -10.05
C GLY A 590 17.49 -12.35 -11.15
N LYS A 591 18.15 -13.46 -11.52
CA LYS A 591 17.66 -14.43 -12.52
C LYS A 591 17.49 -15.81 -11.91
N TRP A 592 16.54 -16.56 -12.48
CA TRP A 592 16.36 -17.98 -12.15
C TRP A 592 17.45 -18.83 -12.81
N SER A 593 17.98 -19.79 -12.07
CA SER A 593 18.91 -20.80 -12.61
C SER A 593 18.22 -21.73 -13.61
N GLY A 594 19.00 -22.42 -14.44
CA GLY A 594 18.50 -23.47 -15.32
C GLY A 594 17.60 -22.97 -16.45
N GLU A 595 16.93 -23.92 -17.11
CA GLU A 595 16.11 -23.72 -18.30
C GLU A 595 14.61 -23.78 -17.99
N ASP A 596 13.79 -23.15 -18.83
CA ASP A 596 12.34 -23.14 -18.66
C ASP A 596 11.76 -24.55 -18.75
N ALA A 597 10.86 -24.86 -17.82
CA ALA A 597 10.18 -26.15 -17.75
C ALA A 597 9.05 -26.24 -18.78
N SER A 598 8.96 -27.36 -19.49
CA SER A 598 7.86 -27.67 -20.41
C SER A 598 7.42 -29.13 -20.28
N CYS A 599 6.13 -29.40 -20.48
CA CYS A 599 5.57 -30.73 -20.39
C CYS A 599 5.05 -31.15 -21.76
N SER A 600 5.51 -32.30 -22.25
CA SER A 600 5.14 -32.82 -23.57
C SER A 600 4.87 -34.31 -23.52
N VAL A 601 4.00 -34.79 -24.42
CA VAL A 601 3.69 -36.21 -24.53
C VAL A 601 4.92 -36.97 -25.04
N PRO A 602 5.30 -38.10 -24.42
CA PRO A 602 6.41 -38.92 -24.90
C PRO A 602 6.21 -39.34 -26.37
N SER A 603 7.21 -39.11 -27.21
CA SER A 603 7.17 -39.33 -28.68
C SER A 603 6.72 -40.73 -29.13
N LYS A 604 6.79 -41.73 -28.24
CA LYS A 604 6.33 -43.10 -28.52
C LYS A 604 4.81 -43.20 -28.74
N VAL A 605 4.01 -42.33 -28.09
CA VAL A 605 2.53 -42.37 -28.20
C VAL A 605 2.07 -41.81 -29.54
N ALA A 606 2.66 -40.72 -30.03
CA ALA A 606 2.38 -40.17 -31.36
C ALA A 606 2.71 -41.20 -32.47
N GLY A 607 3.81 -41.95 -32.31
CA GLY A 607 4.17 -43.04 -33.23
C GLY A 607 3.19 -44.22 -33.21
N ILE A 608 2.65 -44.59 -32.03
CA ILE A 608 1.64 -45.64 -31.90
C ILE A 608 0.30 -45.20 -32.50
N VAL A 609 -0.14 -43.96 -32.27
CA VAL A 609 -1.39 -43.43 -32.86
C VAL A 609 -1.26 -43.33 -34.38
N ALA A 610 -0.15 -42.78 -34.89
CA ALA A 610 0.11 -42.73 -36.32
C ALA A 610 0.20 -44.14 -36.94
N GLY A 611 0.90 -45.07 -36.28
CA GLY A 611 1.00 -46.46 -36.69
C GLY A 611 -0.34 -47.19 -36.70
N SER A 612 -1.22 -46.92 -35.74
CA SER A 612 -2.57 -47.50 -35.65
C SER A 612 -3.49 -46.98 -36.75
N VAL A 613 -3.43 -45.68 -37.08
CA VAL A 613 -4.19 -45.08 -38.19
C VAL A 613 -3.73 -45.63 -39.54
N VAL A 614 -2.42 -45.70 -39.76
CA VAL A 614 -1.84 -46.30 -40.97
C VAL A 614 -2.18 -47.80 -41.07
N GLY A 615 -2.13 -48.52 -39.95
CA GLY A 615 -2.54 -49.92 -39.87
C GLY A 615 -4.02 -50.13 -40.21
N ALA A 616 -4.92 -49.30 -39.68
CA ALA A 616 -6.35 -49.36 -39.98
C ALA A 616 -6.64 -49.04 -41.46
N LEU A 617 -6.01 -48.01 -42.01
CA LEU A 617 -6.15 -47.64 -43.42
C LEU A 617 -5.64 -48.73 -44.36
N THR A 618 -4.50 -49.35 -44.05
CA THR A 618 -3.98 -50.47 -44.85
C THR A 618 -4.89 -51.69 -44.79
N LEU A 619 -5.47 -52.00 -43.62
CA LEU A 619 -6.44 -53.10 -43.47
C LEU A 619 -7.71 -52.86 -44.32
N ILE A 620 -8.24 -51.64 -44.32
CA ILE A 620 -9.40 -51.25 -45.13
C ILE A 620 -9.11 -51.43 -46.63
N VAL A 621 -7.92 -51.03 -47.08
CA VAL A 621 -7.48 -51.21 -48.48
C VAL A 621 -7.38 -52.69 -48.84
N ILE A 622 -6.82 -53.53 -47.96
CA ILE A 622 -6.73 -54.98 -48.17
C ILE A 622 -8.13 -55.60 -48.25
N ILE A 623 -9.03 -55.25 -47.32
CA ILE A 623 -10.40 -55.76 -47.30
C ILE A 623 -11.16 -55.32 -48.58
N THR A 624 -11.04 -54.07 -48.99
CA THR A 624 -11.66 -53.60 -50.24
C THR A 624 -11.07 -54.29 -51.46
N ALA A 625 -9.75 -54.52 -51.51
CA ALA A 625 -9.12 -55.29 -52.58
C ALA A 625 -9.63 -56.74 -52.63
N LEU A 626 -9.79 -57.41 -51.48
CA LEU A 626 -10.37 -58.76 -51.39
C LEU A 626 -11.85 -58.79 -51.82
N ILE A 627 -12.64 -57.78 -51.44
CA ILE A 627 -14.03 -57.63 -51.89
C ILE A 627 -14.10 -57.40 -53.41
N LEU A 628 -13.22 -56.56 -53.95
CA LEU A 628 -13.14 -56.32 -55.40
C LEU A 628 -12.68 -57.58 -56.15
N HIS A 629 -11.73 -58.33 -55.60
CA HIS A 629 -11.24 -59.58 -56.19
C HIS A 629 -12.32 -60.67 -56.17
N SER A 630 -13.04 -60.84 -55.06
CA SER A 630 -14.17 -61.78 -54.97
C SER A 630 -15.34 -61.38 -55.88
N ARG A 631 -15.63 -60.08 -56.02
CA ARG A 631 -16.59 -59.58 -57.02
C ARG A 631 -16.14 -59.87 -58.45
N LYS A 632 -14.84 -59.72 -58.74
CA LYS A 632 -14.26 -60.04 -60.06
C LYS A 632 -14.31 -61.54 -60.36
N GLN A 633 -14.09 -62.41 -59.37
CA GLN A 633 -14.25 -63.86 -59.52
C GLN A 633 -15.72 -64.26 -59.75
N LYS A 634 -16.68 -63.66 -59.04
CA LYS A 634 -18.12 -63.86 -59.30
C LYS A 634 -18.55 -63.40 -60.70
N ARG A 635 -17.96 -62.30 -61.20
CA ARG A 635 -18.23 -61.83 -62.58
C ARG A 635 -17.64 -62.75 -63.64
N LYS A 636 -16.45 -63.31 -63.40
CA LYS A 636 -15.86 -64.34 -64.26
C LYS A 636 -16.66 -65.65 -64.26
N SER A 637 -17.27 -66.04 -63.13
CA SER A 637 -18.13 -67.23 -63.09
C SER A 637 -19.48 -67.00 -63.79
N SER A 638 -20.03 -65.78 -63.74
CA SER A 638 -21.27 -65.46 -64.48
C SER A 638 -21.03 -65.37 -66.00
N ASP A 639 -19.90 -64.81 -66.45
CA ASP A 639 -19.54 -64.80 -67.88
C ASP A 639 -19.31 -66.22 -68.43
N SER A 640 -18.73 -67.14 -67.64
CA SER A 640 -18.57 -68.53 -68.06
C SER A 640 -19.87 -69.34 -68.13
N ASP A 641 -20.91 -68.93 -67.40
CA ASP A 641 -22.24 -69.55 -67.46
C ASP A 641 -23.09 -68.96 -68.61
N GLU A 642 -22.85 -67.71 -69.01
CA GLU A 642 -23.52 -67.07 -70.15
C GLU A 642 -22.93 -67.51 -71.51
N GLU A 643 -21.63 -67.81 -71.57
CA GLU A 643 -20.98 -68.38 -72.76
C GLU A 643 -21.38 -69.83 -73.03
N ARG A 644 -21.85 -70.58 -72.00
CA ARG A 644 -22.33 -71.96 -72.13
C ARG A 644 -23.80 -72.07 -72.58
N SER A 645 -24.55 -70.97 -72.51
CA SER A 645 -25.96 -70.88 -72.96
C SER A 645 -26.10 -70.56 -74.45
N ASN A 646 -25.11 -69.90 -75.07
CA ASN A 646 -25.18 -69.48 -76.47
C ASN A 646 -24.64 -70.49 -77.51
N THR A 647 -24.21 -71.68 -77.10
CA THR A 647 -23.73 -72.75 -78.01
C THR A 647 -24.73 -73.88 -78.26
N SER A 648 -26.02 -73.75 -77.90
CA SER A 648 -27.05 -74.78 -78.19
C SER A 648 -28.18 -74.34 -79.14
N LYS A 649 -27.94 -73.37 -80.02
CA LYS A 649 -28.79 -73.11 -81.18
C LYS A 649 -27.97 -73.20 -82.47
N LEU A 650 -27.76 -74.43 -82.93
CA LEU A 650 -27.70 -74.84 -84.34
C LEU A 650 -27.81 -76.36 -84.43
#